data_AF-A0A9X2P4A1-F1
#
_entry.id   AF-A0A9X2P4A1-F1
#
_cell.length_a   1.000
_cell.length_b   1.000
_cell.length_c   1.000
_cell.angle_alpha   90.00
_cell.angle_beta   90.00
_cell.angle_gamma   90.00
#
_symmetry.space_group_name_H-M   'P 1'
#
loop_
_entity.id
_entity.type
_entity.pdbx_description
1 polymer ?
#
loop_
_entity_poly.entity_id
_entity_poly.type
_entity_poly.pdbx_seq_one_letter_code
_entity_poly.pdbx_strand_id
1 'polypeptide(L)'
;MIGLFLKNWKFLLDILIVLAIVVGLFIWNPFGIFGGGLKLNETTNMVTEVRQIGQLVTAEYYGEVISSIDEVRLNLIEDENIQTRGEILYQDIRSALKNLKNFQGLSKDERDEEYKKMTPVNNWRRIIRHEVDSRNIMDKLNFHGYLNDVAGDPLYEDMLEFLYREKTKKEKDEKWNPSARNKEEALFMMYQNNPAANDSLASVDFMDFYYQNKLADFSRKETRKKLAMVGRGWVKAGFDFTNLDPSAIVIYDDLAEVHIFGLAPSILDADINPWFIPEKGIPGFEILDYNGKVDFKDAKKVKEYCIEKLMAFAHRAEILKNAEIQGAETLKNLFSLITGKDVKKVVFHHDKISQMVAQIESDEAVSGFELGLIDSLLKMEFAVLDSLELAIKQDSKLIRTVEQKKKNIAFSVSRLQRLPMLGNSTNYGYFSKDILQITADGVLDESEMALLATLRLDWPFEGSIHYFSKSVPSPIYFWYNDPSEYMNAFNLSLQSLLRNNLVVGEIDTVSMQVAEVDSTFLHKHKVLNYNKINDREVILTLVKNPIDANPELTFKLYPITYNHLLIDDFIESTEIIDFANPKARNVALKDSLTYWDLYLDESLNLVFPDKYLDLLIPKAKESLLSKGYLKVGANYSILKKDREFDKTLFKKDSLFSEIQSKELDMFIKLLLRERSEYQNKGALEKANRWVKAKLKERRATPTWLTSMRESVGRP
;
A
#
# COMPACT_ATOMS: atom_id res chain seq x y z
N MET A 1 14.67 31.13 -84.55
CA MET A 1 14.83 30.76 -83.13
C MET A 1 16.27 30.40 -82.76
N ILE A 2 16.98 29.55 -83.53
CA ILE A 2 18.39 29.19 -83.24
C ILE A 2 19.35 30.41 -83.23
N GLY A 3 19.15 31.39 -84.12
CA GLY A 3 19.97 32.61 -84.14
C GLY A 3 19.78 33.53 -82.92
N LEU A 4 18.61 33.49 -82.26
CA LEU A 4 18.33 34.24 -81.03
C LEU A 4 18.98 33.56 -79.81
N PHE A 5 19.03 32.22 -79.83
CA PHE A 5 19.76 31.41 -78.84
C PHE A 5 21.28 31.61 -78.93
N LEU A 6 21.84 31.69 -80.14
CA LEU A 6 23.27 31.94 -80.34
C LEU A 6 23.68 33.38 -79.97
N LYS A 7 22.79 34.36 -80.19
CA LYS A 7 23.09 35.77 -79.87
C LYS A 7 23.05 36.05 -78.36
N ASN A 8 22.21 35.33 -77.63
CA ASN A 8 22.03 35.47 -76.18
C ASN A 8 22.65 34.31 -75.38
N TRP A 9 23.50 33.48 -75.99
CA TRP A 9 24.11 32.32 -75.34
C TRP A 9 24.94 32.71 -74.11
N LYS A 10 25.61 33.88 -74.16
CA LYS A 10 26.31 34.45 -73.00
C LYS A 10 25.37 34.69 -71.82
N PHE A 11 24.19 35.26 -72.08
CA PHE A 11 23.20 35.52 -71.04
C PHE A 11 22.62 34.23 -70.44
N LEU A 12 22.37 33.21 -71.28
CA LEU A 12 21.95 31.89 -70.81
C LEU A 12 23.03 31.21 -69.96
N LEU A 13 24.30 31.32 -70.36
CA LEU A 13 25.42 30.77 -69.61
C LEU A 13 25.64 31.51 -68.29
N ASP A 14 25.48 32.84 -68.26
CA ASP A 14 25.52 33.63 -67.04
C ASP A 14 24.40 33.23 -66.07
N ILE A 15 23.17 33.03 -66.57
CA ILE A 15 22.06 32.51 -65.76
C ILE A 15 22.39 31.12 -65.21
N LEU A 16 22.96 30.23 -66.03
CA LEU A 16 23.29 28.86 -65.63
C LEU A 16 24.41 28.85 -64.58
N ILE A 17 25.41 29.74 -64.70
CA ILE A 17 26.47 29.92 -63.71
C ILE A 17 25.91 30.50 -62.42
N VAL A 18 25.07 31.54 -62.47
CA VAL A 18 24.43 32.10 -61.28
C VAL A 18 23.57 31.04 -60.60
N LEU A 19 22.80 30.25 -61.35
CA LEU A 19 22.01 29.15 -60.82
C LEU A 19 22.90 28.07 -60.19
N ALA A 20 24.01 27.70 -60.84
CA ALA A 20 24.98 26.75 -60.31
C ALA A 20 25.69 27.27 -59.05
N ILE A 21 25.97 28.58 -58.95
CA ILE A 21 26.52 29.22 -57.76
C ILE A 21 25.48 29.26 -56.64
N VAL A 22 24.22 29.59 -56.94
CA VAL A 22 23.13 29.58 -55.95
C VAL A 22 22.89 28.16 -55.42
N VAL A 23 22.80 27.16 -56.30
CA VAL A 23 22.67 25.75 -55.93
C VAL A 23 23.92 25.26 -55.19
N GLY A 24 25.11 25.64 -55.65
CA GLY A 24 26.37 25.33 -55.00
C GLY A 24 26.49 25.94 -53.60
N LEU A 25 26.05 27.18 -53.40
CA LEU A 25 25.97 27.83 -52.09
C LEU A 25 24.89 27.19 -51.21
N PHE A 26 23.79 26.72 -51.79
CA PHE A 26 22.75 25.96 -51.08
C PHE A 26 23.25 24.60 -50.60
N ILE A 27 24.05 23.90 -51.42
CA ILE A 27 24.64 22.59 -51.08
C ILE A 27 25.82 22.75 -50.12
N TRP A 28 26.65 23.78 -50.30
CA TRP A 28 27.87 24.00 -49.50
C TRP A 28 27.58 24.68 -48.16
N ASN A 29 26.51 25.49 -48.06
CA ASN A 29 25.99 26.16 -46.86
C ASN A 29 27.06 26.62 -45.83
N PRO A 30 28.07 27.41 -46.25
CA PRO A 30 29.23 27.74 -45.39
C PRO A 30 28.90 28.65 -44.20
N PHE A 31 27.67 29.20 -44.13
CA PHE A 31 27.24 30.12 -43.08
C PHE A 31 25.99 29.63 -42.30
N GLY A 32 25.44 28.46 -42.61
CA GLY A 32 24.27 27.93 -41.89
C GLY A 32 22.96 28.74 -42.02
N ILE A 33 22.90 29.69 -42.94
CA ILE A 33 21.78 30.66 -43.07
C ILE A 33 20.49 29.99 -43.60
N PHE A 34 20.61 28.86 -44.30
CA PHE A 34 19.48 28.13 -44.87
C PHE A 34 19.37 26.74 -44.26
N GLY A 35 18.49 26.57 -43.27
CA GLY A 35 17.94 25.26 -42.89
C GLY A 35 18.84 24.31 -42.10
N GLY A 36 19.82 24.81 -41.35
CA GLY A 36 20.41 24.03 -40.28
C GLY A 36 19.43 23.92 -39.12
N GLY A 37 18.60 22.88 -39.08
CA GLY A 37 17.90 22.51 -37.85
C GLY A 37 18.93 22.46 -36.72
N LEU A 38 18.59 23.02 -35.54
CA LEU A 38 19.46 23.07 -34.36
C LEU A 38 20.16 21.71 -34.18
N LYS A 39 21.42 21.61 -34.62
CA LYS A 39 22.27 20.48 -34.30
C LYS A 39 22.88 20.80 -32.96
N LEU A 40 22.40 20.13 -31.92
CA LEU A 40 23.11 20.06 -30.66
C LEU A 40 24.50 19.52 -30.96
N ASN A 41 25.54 20.28 -30.60
CA ASN A 41 26.89 19.73 -30.50
C ASN A 41 26.81 18.52 -29.55
N GLU A 42 27.51 17.44 -29.86
CA GLU A 42 27.65 16.28 -28.98
C GLU A 42 28.22 16.75 -27.63
N THR A 43 27.35 17.06 -26.68
CA THR A 43 27.74 17.28 -25.29
C THR A 43 28.12 15.95 -24.69
N THR A 44 29.21 15.92 -23.93
CA THR A 44 29.81 14.70 -23.35
C THR A 44 28.84 13.87 -22.50
N ASN A 45 27.72 14.46 -22.06
CA ASN A 45 26.61 13.77 -21.41
C ASN A 45 25.45 13.60 -22.38
N MET A 46 25.56 12.61 -23.28
CA MET A 46 24.45 12.21 -24.12
C MET A 46 23.49 11.37 -23.24
N VAL A 47 22.43 12.00 -22.73
CA VAL A 47 21.36 11.30 -22.02
C VAL A 47 20.63 10.42 -23.03
N THR A 48 20.94 9.11 -23.03
CA THR A 48 20.31 8.13 -23.94
C THR A 48 18.95 7.66 -23.42
N GLU A 49 18.69 7.81 -22.12
CA GLU A 49 17.47 7.39 -21.45
C GLU A 49 16.99 8.44 -20.45
N VAL A 50 15.69 8.70 -20.35
CA VAL A 50 15.11 9.71 -19.44
C VAL A 50 15.48 9.45 -17.97
N ARG A 51 15.70 8.18 -17.58
CA ARG A 51 16.19 7.82 -16.24
C ARG A 51 17.57 8.40 -15.91
N GLN A 52 18.42 8.63 -16.91
CA GLN A 52 19.76 9.19 -16.71
C GLN A 52 19.72 10.69 -16.37
N ILE A 53 18.56 11.34 -16.46
CA ILE A 53 18.37 12.71 -15.94
C ILE A 53 18.53 12.72 -14.41
N GLY A 54 18.16 11.63 -13.72
CA GLY A 54 18.18 11.55 -12.26
C GLY A 54 17.15 12.52 -11.67
N GLN A 55 17.60 13.70 -11.27
CA GLN A 55 16.74 14.75 -10.71
C GLN A 55 16.73 15.99 -11.61
N LEU A 56 15.55 16.51 -11.89
CA LEU A 56 15.36 17.77 -12.61
C LEU A 56 14.82 18.82 -11.64
N VAL A 57 15.68 19.70 -11.17
CA VAL A 57 15.26 20.89 -10.40
C VAL A 57 14.62 21.87 -11.37
N THR A 58 13.37 22.25 -11.11
CA THR A 58 12.62 23.14 -12.00
C THR A 58 12.19 24.43 -11.31
N ALA A 59 12.02 24.41 -9.99
CA ALA A 59 11.74 25.58 -9.17
C ALA A 59 12.69 25.68 -7.98
N GLU A 60 13.06 26.90 -7.63
CA GLU A 60 13.84 27.21 -6.44
C GLU A 60 13.15 28.32 -5.66
N TYR A 61 13.03 28.13 -4.35
CA TYR A 61 12.56 29.16 -3.41
C TYR A 61 13.73 29.59 -2.54
N TYR A 62 14.02 30.89 -2.50
CA TYR A 62 15.01 31.48 -1.60
C TYR A 62 14.29 32.24 -0.50
N GLY A 63 14.66 32.00 0.75
CA GLY A 63 14.00 32.63 1.89
C GLY A 63 14.91 32.82 3.09
N GLU A 64 14.47 33.70 3.97
CA GLU A 64 15.03 33.93 5.28
C GLU A 64 13.98 33.55 6.33
N VAL A 65 14.39 32.76 7.32
CA VAL A 65 13.56 32.37 8.46
C VAL A 65 14.30 32.70 9.75
N ILE A 66 13.56 33.08 10.78
CA ILE A 66 14.10 33.28 12.12
C ILE A 66 13.43 32.26 13.02
N SER A 67 14.23 31.55 13.81
CA SER A 67 13.72 30.60 14.80
C SER A 67 14.52 30.64 16.08
N SER A 68 13.82 30.39 17.19
CA SER A 68 14.44 30.24 18.50
C SER A 68 14.33 28.81 19.02
N ILE A 69 15.16 28.47 20.00
CA ILE A 69 15.10 27.17 20.69
C ILE A 69 13.75 26.94 21.39
N ASP A 70 13.07 28.02 21.79
CA ASP A 70 11.74 27.92 22.37
C ASP A 70 10.70 27.63 21.29
N GLU A 71 10.82 28.22 20.08
CA GLU A 71 9.96 27.85 18.94
C GLU A 71 10.10 26.38 18.58
N VAL A 72 11.35 25.88 18.56
CA VAL A 72 11.67 24.48 18.22
C VAL A 72 11.07 23.51 19.24
N ARG A 73 11.11 23.86 20.52
CA ARG A 73 10.52 23.05 21.59
C ARG A 73 9.00 23.02 21.55
N LEU A 74 8.41 24.11 21.09
CA LEU A 74 6.96 24.27 20.97
C LEU A 74 6.43 23.78 19.61
N ASN A 75 7.31 23.47 18.66
CA ASN A 75 6.99 23.09 17.29
C ASN A 75 6.00 24.07 16.60
N LEU A 76 6.31 25.38 16.65
CA LEU A 76 5.42 26.43 16.14
C LEU A 76 5.11 26.40 14.62
N ILE A 77 5.64 25.44 13.86
CA ILE A 77 5.29 25.28 12.44
C ILE A 77 3.84 24.78 12.32
N GLU A 78 3.35 24.08 13.35
CA GLU A 78 1.99 23.53 13.42
C GLU A 78 0.96 24.52 13.98
N ASP A 79 1.30 25.79 14.23
CA ASP A 79 0.43 26.77 14.91
C ASP A 79 -0.95 26.92 14.28
N GLU A 80 -1.02 27.05 12.95
CA GLU A 80 -2.30 27.14 12.22
C GLU A 80 -3.13 25.86 12.38
N ASN A 81 -2.47 24.70 12.48
CA ASN A 81 -3.13 23.41 12.69
C ASN A 81 -3.63 23.28 14.13
N ILE A 82 -2.82 23.64 15.14
CA ILE A 82 -3.22 23.60 16.55
C ILE A 82 -4.37 24.57 16.83
N GLN A 83 -4.32 25.78 16.26
CA GLN A 83 -5.41 26.73 16.37
C GLN A 83 -6.70 26.18 15.75
N THR A 84 -6.64 25.72 14.51
CA THR A 84 -7.82 25.19 13.79
C THR A 84 -8.38 23.96 14.50
N ARG A 85 -7.51 23.04 14.95
CA ARG A 85 -7.91 21.86 15.72
C ARG A 85 -8.50 22.24 17.06
N GLY A 86 -7.93 23.22 17.76
CA GLY A 86 -8.48 23.77 19.00
C GLY A 86 -9.87 24.36 18.78
N GLU A 87 -10.09 25.10 17.70
CA GLU A 87 -11.40 25.64 17.32
C GLU A 87 -12.41 24.53 17.04
N ILE A 88 -12.03 23.52 16.24
CA ILE A 88 -12.87 22.35 15.95
C ILE A 88 -13.23 21.62 17.25
N LEU A 89 -12.23 21.30 18.06
CA LEU A 89 -12.39 20.60 19.33
C LEU A 89 -13.29 21.37 20.30
N TYR A 90 -13.13 22.69 20.38
CA TYR A 90 -14.02 23.56 21.17
C TYR A 90 -15.47 23.48 20.68
N GLN A 91 -15.69 23.52 19.36
CA GLN A 91 -17.03 23.36 18.78
C GLN A 91 -17.62 21.97 19.02
N ASP A 92 -16.79 20.92 19.01
CA ASP A 92 -17.23 19.54 19.26
C ASP A 92 -17.64 19.36 20.73
N ILE A 93 -16.83 19.82 21.68
CA ILE A 93 -17.17 19.85 23.11
C ILE A 93 -18.49 20.59 23.31
N ARG A 94 -18.64 21.75 22.67
CA ARG A 94 -19.84 22.57 22.77
C ARG A 94 -21.07 21.89 22.18
N SER A 95 -20.91 21.24 21.04
CA SER A 95 -21.98 20.48 20.37
C SER A 95 -22.44 19.32 21.23
N ALA A 96 -21.49 18.59 21.84
CA ALA A 96 -21.77 17.51 22.78
C ALA A 96 -22.57 18.03 24.00
N LEU A 97 -22.14 19.15 24.61
CA LEU A 97 -22.84 19.77 25.74
C LEU A 97 -24.23 20.29 25.37
N LYS A 98 -24.39 20.85 24.17
CA LYS A 98 -25.69 21.31 23.66
C LYS A 98 -26.65 20.15 23.43
N ASN A 99 -26.17 19.05 22.85
CA ASN A 99 -26.98 17.84 22.67
C ASN A 99 -27.42 17.27 24.02
N LEU A 100 -26.52 17.20 24.99
CA LEU A 100 -26.85 16.81 26.36
C LEU A 100 -27.92 17.72 26.97
N LYS A 101 -27.81 19.04 26.77
CA LYS A 101 -28.78 20.00 27.29
C LYS A 101 -30.16 19.85 26.64
N ASN A 102 -30.20 19.62 25.33
CA ASN A 102 -31.45 19.34 24.60
C ASN A 102 -32.12 18.07 25.14
N PHE A 103 -31.34 17.00 25.34
CA PHE A 103 -31.82 15.75 25.94
C PHE A 103 -32.36 15.98 27.36
N GLN A 104 -31.69 16.79 28.18
CA GLN A 104 -32.14 17.12 29.54
C GLN A 104 -33.36 18.06 29.57
N GLY A 105 -33.65 18.75 28.47
CA GLY A 105 -34.87 19.53 28.27
C GLY A 105 -36.13 18.68 28.04
N LEU A 106 -35.97 17.40 27.67
CA LEU A 106 -37.08 16.46 27.54
C LEU A 106 -37.68 16.11 28.90
N SER A 107 -38.98 15.81 28.91
CA SER A 107 -39.66 15.30 30.09
C SER A 107 -39.05 13.97 30.54
N LYS A 108 -39.26 13.60 31.81
CA LYS A 108 -38.70 12.36 32.36
C LYS A 108 -39.21 11.12 31.61
N ASP A 109 -40.46 11.15 31.16
CA ASP A 109 -41.08 10.04 30.43
C ASP A 109 -40.52 9.92 29.01
N GLU A 110 -40.31 11.03 28.30
CA GLU A 110 -39.68 11.04 26.97
C GLU A 110 -38.25 10.53 27.01
N ARG A 111 -37.47 10.92 28.04
CA ARG A 111 -36.10 10.41 28.25
C ARG A 111 -36.06 8.91 28.51
N ASP A 112 -37.03 8.39 29.28
CA ASP A 112 -37.15 6.96 29.53
C ASP A 112 -37.52 6.19 28.24
N GLU A 113 -38.33 6.76 27.37
CA GLU A 113 -38.65 6.17 26.06
C GLU A 113 -37.46 6.16 25.11
N GLU A 114 -36.67 7.24 25.08
CA GLU A 114 -35.45 7.30 24.28
C GLU A 114 -34.42 6.26 24.76
N TYR A 115 -34.27 6.09 26.08
CA TYR A 115 -33.43 5.06 26.66
C TYR A 115 -33.81 3.63 26.23
N LYS A 116 -35.12 3.32 26.19
CA LYS A 116 -35.60 1.97 25.79
C LYS A 116 -35.19 1.57 24.38
N LYS A 117 -34.82 2.54 23.53
CA LYS A 117 -34.36 2.32 22.16
C LYS A 117 -32.85 2.05 22.09
N MET A 118 -32.12 2.26 23.18
CA MET A 118 -30.66 2.17 23.25
C MET A 118 -30.21 0.94 24.06
N THR A 119 -28.92 0.63 23.97
CA THR A 119 -28.31 -0.44 24.76
C THR A 119 -28.42 -0.13 26.26
N PRO A 120 -28.89 -1.06 27.10
CA PRO A 120 -29.05 -0.81 28.52
C PRO A 120 -27.72 -0.53 29.22
N VAL A 121 -27.71 0.45 30.12
CA VAL A 121 -26.49 0.90 30.82
C VAL A 121 -26.69 0.81 32.33
N ASN A 122 -25.65 0.38 33.05
CA ASN A 122 -25.66 0.38 34.51
C ASN A 122 -25.85 1.80 35.05
N ASN A 123 -26.59 1.95 36.15
CA ASN A 123 -26.94 3.25 36.74
C ASN A 123 -27.74 4.19 35.80
N TRP A 124 -28.50 3.65 34.84
CA TRP A 124 -29.29 4.44 33.88
C TRP A 124 -30.15 5.53 34.52
N ARG A 125 -30.72 5.31 35.72
CA ARG A 125 -31.53 6.33 36.42
C ARG A 125 -30.72 7.61 36.71
N ARG A 126 -29.45 7.47 37.09
CA ARG A 126 -28.54 8.61 37.31
C ARG A 126 -28.18 9.29 35.99
N ILE A 127 -27.92 8.50 34.95
CA ILE A 127 -27.55 9.02 33.62
C ILE A 127 -28.74 9.73 32.96
N ILE A 128 -29.95 9.22 33.12
CA ILE A 128 -31.10 9.63 32.30
C ILE A 128 -32.01 10.58 33.07
N ARG A 129 -32.40 10.23 34.30
CA ARG A 129 -33.42 10.97 35.06
C ARG A 129 -32.87 12.08 35.95
N HIS A 130 -31.66 11.93 36.48
CA HIS A 130 -31.10 12.96 37.37
C HIS A 130 -30.69 14.19 36.54
N GLU A 131 -30.74 15.37 37.17
CA GLU A 131 -30.20 16.59 36.58
C GLU A 131 -28.69 16.48 36.36
N VAL A 132 -28.16 17.29 35.43
CA VAL A 132 -26.71 17.32 35.16
C VAL A 132 -26.02 17.97 36.35
N ASP A 133 -24.99 17.31 36.85
CA ASP A 133 -24.09 17.82 37.88
C ASP A 133 -22.62 17.53 37.51
N SER A 134 -21.70 18.10 38.28
CA SER A 134 -20.27 17.92 38.08
C SER A 134 -19.76 16.51 38.35
N ARG A 135 -20.60 15.55 38.75
CA ARG A 135 -20.19 14.16 39.01
C ARG A 135 -20.77 13.19 37.98
N ASN A 136 -21.77 13.62 37.22
CA ASN A 136 -22.49 12.77 36.27
C ASN A 136 -22.40 13.26 34.82
N ILE A 137 -21.85 14.45 34.59
CA ILE A 137 -21.78 15.03 33.24
C ILE A 137 -20.97 14.16 32.28
N MET A 138 -19.86 13.58 32.72
CA MET A 138 -19.03 12.73 31.87
C MET A 138 -19.73 11.41 31.53
N ASP A 139 -20.36 10.76 32.51
CA ASP A 139 -21.20 9.57 32.30
C ASP A 139 -22.32 9.83 31.27
N LYS A 140 -22.94 11.01 31.37
CA LYS A 140 -24.02 11.44 30.46
C LYS A 140 -23.52 11.73 29.05
N LEU A 141 -22.36 12.38 28.89
CA LEU A 141 -21.77 12.62 27.58
C LEU A 141 -21.30 11.32 26.91
N ASN A 142 -20.71 10.41 27.70
CA ASN A 142 -20.32 9.07 27.24
C ASN A 142 -21.53 8.25 26.78
N PHE A 143 -22.64 8.32 27.51
CA PHE A 143 -23.87 7.62 27.16
C PHE A 143 -24.38 7.97 25.75
N HIS A 144 -24.24 9.23 25.33
CA HIS A 144 -24.62 9.67 24.00
C HIS A 144 -23.54 9.46 22.93
N GLY A 145 -22.40 8.86 23.28
CA GLY A 145 -21.28 8.60 22.37
C GLY A 145 -20.48 9.84 21.96
N TYR A 146 -20.82 11.03 22.46
CA TYR A 146 -20.20 12.28 22.01
C TYR A 146 -18.78 12.50 22.55
N LEU A 147 -18.41 11.87 23.67
CA LEU A 147 -17.12 12.12 24.30
C LEU A 147 -16.00 11.21 23.79
N ASN A 148 -16.31 10.04 23.24
CA ASN A 148 -15.27 9.06 22.88
C ASN A 148 -14.33 9.61 21.79
N ASP A 149 -14.91 10.25 20.77
CA ASP A 149 -14.15 10.86 19.67
C ASP A 149 -13.44 12.13 20.15
N VAL A 150 -14.13 12.97 20.94
CA VAL A 150 -13.62 14.25 21.45
C VAL A 150 -12.48 14.06 22.45
N ALA A 151 -12.60 13.10 23.36
CA ALA A 151 -11.57 12.80 24.36
C ALA A 151 -10.34 12.09 23.76
N GLY A 152 -10.45 11.56 22.54
CA GLY A 152 -9.34 11.02 21.78
C GLY A 152 -8.42 12.10 21.17
N ASP A 153 -8.86 13.36 21.10
CA ASP A 153 -8.02 14.43 20.54
C ASP A 153 -6.85 14.78 21.51
N PRO A 154 -5.60 14.82 21.02
CA PRO A 154 -4.42 15.23 21.78
C PRO A 154 -4.52 16.56 22.53
N LEU A 155 -5.35 17.50 22.06
CA LEU A 155 -5.56 18.82 22.68
C LEU A 155 -6.67 18.82 23.74
N TYR A 156 -7.37 17.71 23.96
CA TYR A 156 -8.53 17.64 24.86
C TYR A 156 -8.21 18.07 26.29
N GLU A 157 -7.11 17.58 26.86
CA GLU A 157 -6.74 17.94 28.24
C GLU A 157 -6.34 19.41 28.37
N ASP A 158 -5.52 19.91 27.45
CA ASP A 158 -5.09 21.31 27.38
C ASP A 158 -6.30 22.24 27.19
N MET A 159 -7.28 21.85 26.35
CA MET A 159 -8.52 22.59 26.12
C MET A 159 -9.40 22.66 27.38
N LEU A 160 -9.59 21.54 28.10
CA LEU A 160 -10.37 21.56 29.34
C LEU A 160 -9.71 22.38 30.44
N GLU A 161 -8.39 22.31 30.55
CA GLU A 161 -7.64 23.13 31.50
C GLU A 161 -7.80 24.62 31.19
N PHE A 162 -7.64 25.00 29.92
CA PHE A 162 -7.84 26.37 29.45
C PHE A 162 -9.21 26.90 29.87
N LEU A 163 -10.28 26.15 29.53
CA LEU A 163 -11.66 26.54 29.81
C LEU A 163 -11.94 26.61 31.31
N TYR A 164 -11.38 25.69 32.10
CA TYR A 164 -11.49 25.76 33.55
C TYR A 164 -10.85 27.01 34.13
N ARG A 165 -9.62 27.32 33.72
CA ARG A 165 -8.87 28.49 34.22
C ARG A 165 -9.53 29.80 33.78
N GLU A 166 -9.99 29.86 32.54
CA GLU A 166 -10.73 31.01 32.01
C GLU A 166 -11.96 31.34 32.86
N LYS A 167 -12.75 30.31 33.25
CA LYS A 167 -13.98 30.51 34.04
C LYS A 167 -13.74 30.71 35.53
N THR A 168 -12.77 30.01 36.13
CA THR A 168 -12.52 30.11 37.57
C THR A 168 -11.68 31.33 37.96
N LYS A 169 -11.00 31.98 37.00
CA LYS A 169 -10.04 33.06 37.24
C LYS A 169 -8.95 32.70 38.25
N LYS A 170 -8.71 31.40 38.47
CA LYS A 170 -7.67 30.91 39.39
C LYS A 170 -6.28 31.26 38.84
N GLU A 171 -5.37 31.60 39.74
CA GLU A 171 -4.00 31.97 39.38
C GLU A 171 -3.23 30.80 38.75
N LYS A 172 -2.25 31.14 37.89
CA LYS A 172 -1.47 30.19 37.08
C LYS A 172 -0.67 29.19 37.92
N ASP A 173 -0.34 29.52 39.17
CA ASP A 173 0.52 28.70 40.03
C ASP A 173 -0.21 27.49 40.66
N GLU A 174 -1.54 27.43 40.59
CA GLU A 174 -2.29 26.23 41.01
C GLU A 174 -2.13 25.17 39.91
N LYS A 175 -1.37 24.11 40.21
CA LYS A 175 -1.19 22.97 39.29
C LYS A 175 -2.54 22.36 38.98
N TRP A 176 -2.97 22.48 37.72
CA TRP A 176 -4.09 21.70 37.23
C TRP A 176 -3.71 20.23 37.34
N ASN A 177 -4.46 19.50 38.14
CA ASN A 177 -4.37 18.06 38.16
C ASN A 177 -5.44 17.55 37.19
N PRO A 178 -5.11 16.86 36.08
CA PRO A 178 -6.08 16.29 35.14
C PRO A 178 -6.86 15.11 35.74
N SER A 179 -7.15 15.15 37.04
CA SER A 179 -8.07 14.23 37.70
C SER A 179 -9.45 14.31 37.05
N ALA A 180 -10.15 13.16 37.02
CA ALA A 180 -11.50 13.08 36.45
C ALA A 180 -12.44 14.17 36.99
N ARG A 181 -12.33 14.47 38.29
CA ARG A 181 -13.14 15.51 38.96
C ARG A 181 -12.96 16.90 38.36
N ASN A 182 -11.73 17.29 38.02
CA ASN A 182 -11.44 18.60 37.45
C ASN A 182 -11.95 18.69 36.01
N LYS A 183 -11.82 17.61 35.23
CA LYS A 183 -12.40 17.50 33.88
C LYS A 183 -13.92 17.62 33.92
N GLU A 184 -14.57 16.91 34.84
CA GLU A 184 -16.02 16.99 35.04
C GLU A 184 -16.47 18.40 35.47
N GLU A 185 -15.70 19.05 36.35
CA GLU A 185 -15.99 20.42 36.79
C GLU A 185 -15.87 21.43 35.63
N ALA A 186 -14.83 21.33 34.79
CA ALA A 186 -14.67 22.17 33.60
C ALA A 186 -15.85 22.04 32.63
N LEU A 187 -16.21 20.80 32.29
CA LEU A 187 -17.36 20.49 31.43
C LEU A 187 -18.67 21.02 32.03
N PHE A 188 -18.83 20.88 33.36
CA PHE A 188 -20.04 21.33 34.04
C PHE A 188 -20.16 22.85 34.06
N MET A 189 -19.07 23.57 34.25
CA MET A 189 -19.05 25.04 34.14
C MET A 189 -19.46 25.49 32.72
N MET A 190 -18.97 24.81 31.68
CA MET A 190 -19.39 25.10 30.31
C MET A 190 -20.88 24.80 30.07
N TYR A 191 -21.36 23.67 30.59
CA TYR A 191 -22.77 23.27 30.49
C TYR A 191 -23.71 24.32 31.11
N GLN A 192 -23.37 24.84 32.28
CA GLN A 192 -24.16 25.86 32.98
C GLN A 192 -24.19 27.20 32.24
N ASN A 193 -23.05 27.63 31.69
CA ASN A 193 -22.89 28.97 31.12
C ASN A 193 -23.63 29.17 29.79
N ASN A 194 -24.09 28.11 29.13
CA ASN A 194 -24.88 28.16 27.89
C ASN A 194 -24.34 29.16 26.85
N PRO A 195 -23.11 28.97 26.34
CA PRO A 195 -22.48 29.92 25.43
C PRO A 195 -23.36 30.19 24.21
N ALA A 196 -23.57 31.47 23.89
CA ALA A 196 -24.42 31.94 22.79
C ALA A 196 -24.00 31.30 21.46
N ALA A 197 -24.94 31.07 20.52
CA ALA A 197 -24.69 30.36 19.24
C ALA A 197 -23.38 30.76 18.54
N ASN A 198 -22.98 32.03 18.64
CA ASN A 198 -21.81 32.60 17.97
C ASN A 198 -20.55 32.69 18.86
N ASP A 199 -20.53 32.04 20.02
CA ASP A 199 -19.36 32.00 20.89
C ASP A 199 -18.26 31.17 20.22
N SER A 200 -17.17 31.84 19.85
CA SER A 200 -15.97 31.26 19.27
C SER A 200 -14.91 31.09 20.35
N LEU A 201 -14.02 30.11 20.17
CA LEU A 201 -12.83 30.01 21.00
C LEU A 201 -12.07 31.35 20.95
N ALA A 202 -11.61 31.82 22.10
CA ALA A 202 -10.64 32.91 22.14
C ALA A 202 -9.29 32.35 21.71
N SER A 203 -9.13 32.11 20.40
CA SER A 203 -8.03 31.31 19.82
C SER A 203 -6.65 31.84 20.23
N VAL A 204 -6.48 33.16 20.29
CA VAL A 204 -5.23 33.79 20.75
C VAL A 204 -4.92 33.44 22.21
N ASP A 205 -5.92 33.57 23.10
CA ASP A 205 -5.76 33.27 24.52
C ASP A 205 -5.50 31.77 24.76
N PHE A 206 -6.14 30.90 23.97
CA PHE A 206 -5.91 29.46 24.02
C PHE A 206 -4.48 29.10 23.58
N MET A 207 -4.00 29.66 22.48
CA MET A 207 -2.63 29.41 22.00
C MET A 207 -1.60 29.90 23.02
N ASP A 208 -1.79 31.10 23.58
CA ASP A 208 -0.93 31.64 24.65
C ASP A 208 -0.91 30.72 25.88
N PHE A 209 -2.07 30.20 26.28
CA PHE A 209 -2.18 29.23 27.36
C PHE A 209 -1.45 27.92 27.03
N TYR A 210 -1.68 27.36 25.83
CA TYR A 210 -1.10 26.11 25.37
C TYR A 210 0.43 26.17 25.39
N TYR A 211 1.03 27.23 24.83
CA TYR A 211 2.48 27.39 24.83
C TYR A 211 3.05 27.57 26.22
N GLN A 212 2.37 28.34 27.09
CA GLN A 212 2.81 28.51 28.47
C GLN A 212 2.81 27.19 29.23
N ASN A 213 1.79 26.34 29.00
CA ASN A 213 1.70 25.02 29.62
C ASN A 213 2.86 24.13 29.16
N LYS A 214 3.10 24.03 27.84
CA LYS A 214 4.23 23.26 27.30
C LYS A 214 5.59 23.80 27.76
N LEU A 215 5.74 25.12 27.89
CA LEU A 215 6.98 25.72 28.42
C LEU A 215 7.23 25.36 29.89
N ALA A 216 6.17 25.17 30.68
CA ALA A 216 6.26 24.82 32.10
C ALA A 216 6.70 23.37 32.34
N ASP A 217 6.48 22.48 31.36
CA ASP A 217 6.93 21.08 31.43
C ASP A 217 8.46 20.94 31.33
N PHE A 218 9.16 21.92 30.76
CA PHE A 218 10.61 21.89 30.66
C PHE A 218 11.31 22.16 31.99
N SER A 219 12.47 21.54 32.18
CA SER A 219 13.27 21.77 33.37
C SER A 219 13.75 23.23 33.44
N ARG A 220 13.91 23.80 34.64
CA ARG A 220 14.48 25.15 34.84
C ARG A 220 15.82 25.37 34.12
N LYS A 221 16.59 24.30 33.89
CA LYS A 221 17.86 24.35 33.15
C LYS A 221 17.61 24.56 31.65
N GLU A 222 16.59 23.93 31.10
CA GLU A 222 16.20 24.06 29.68
C GLU A 222 15.55 25.40 29.41
N THR A 223 14.63 25.88 30.27
CA THR A 223 13.98 27.20 30.12
C THR A 223 14.98 28.37 30.17
N ARG A 224 16.16 28.17 30.77
CA ARG A 224 17.24 29.17 30.80
C ARG A 224 18.07 29.22 29.52
N LYS A 225 18.00 28.20 28.66
CA LYS A 225 18.67 28.19 27.37
C LYS A 225 17.91 29.11 26.42
N LYS A 226 18.57 30.14 25.90
CA LYS A 226 18.07 31.00 24.83
C LYS A 226 19.02 30.90 23.66
N LEU A 227 18.47 30.57 22.50
CA LEU A 227 19.20 30.57 21.25
C LEU A 227 18.22 31.03 20.17
N ALA A 228 18.58 32.05 19.42
CA ALA A 228 17.84 32.50 18.25
C ALA A 228 18.77 32.53 17.03
N MET A 229 18.31 31.99 15.91
CA MET A 229 19.06 31.89 14.66
C MET A 229 18.22 32.46 13.53
N VAL A 230 18.87 33.24 12.66
CA VAL A 230 18.38 33.51 11.30
C VAL A 230 18.95 32.43 10.40
N GLY A 231 18.11 31.67 9.73
CA GLY A 231 18.47 30.75 8.67
C GLY A 231 18.14 31.34 7.30
N ARG A 232 19.15 31.53 6.45
CA ARG A 232 19.00 31.94 5.05
C ARG A 232 19.32 30.76 4.16
N GLY A 233 18.38 30.34 3.35
CA GLY A 233 18.50 29.09 2.60
C GLY A 233 17.70 29.06 1.32
N TRP A 234 17.67 27.89 0.74
CA TRP A 234 16.87 27.61 -0.44
C TRP A 234 16.15 26.28 -0.30
N VAL A 235 15.05 26.15 -1.03
CA VAL A 235 14.29 24.91 -1.21
C VAL A 235 14.21 24.67 -2.71
N LYS A 236 14.68 23.51 -3.17
CA LYS A 236 14.64 23.08 -4.57
C LYS A 236 13.52 22.07 -4.74
N ALA A 237 12.63 22.36 -5.68
CA ALA A 237 11.58 21.45 -6.08
C ALA A 237 11.72 21.08 -7.55
N GLY A 238 11.25 19.90 -7.89
CA GLY A 238 11.42 19.35 -9.22
C GLY A 238 10.93 17.92 -9.31
N PHE A 239 11.50 17.18 -10.25
CA PHE A 239 11.09 15.82 -10.58
C PHE A 239 12.23 14.84 -10.37
N ASP A 240 11.95 13.72 -9.71
CA ASP A 240 12.87 12.59 -9.60
C ASP A 240 12.49 11.50 -10.61
N PHE A 241 13.35 11.31 -11.61
CA PHE A 241 13.19 10.34 -12.70
C PHE A 241 13.80 8.98 -12.39
N THR A 242 14.45 8.80 -11.24
CA THR A 242 15.20 7.59 -10.88
C THR A 242 14.33 6.33 -11.00
N ASN A 243 13.08 6.43 -10.57
CA ASN A 243 12.12 5.32 -10.56
C ASN A 243 11.08 5.38 -11.70
N LEU A 244 11.23 6.29 -12.67
CA LEU A 244 10.25 6.44 -13.74
C LEU A 244 10.33 5.26 -14.72
N ASP A 245 9.23 4.53 -14.92
CA ASP A 245 9.16 3.48 -15.93
C ASP A 245 9.16 4.09 -17.35
N PRO A 246 9.92 3.56 -18.33
CA PRO A 246 9.84 4.04 -19.71
C PRO A 246 8.43 4.03 -20.30
N SER A 247 7.57 3.10 -19.87
CA SER A 247 6.16 3.02 -20.28
C SER A 247 5.27 4.11 -19.66
N ALA A 248 5.79 4.87 -18.70
CA ALA A 248 5.10 6.01 -18.10
C ALA A 248 5.09 7.25 -19.00
N ILE A 249 5.87 7.27 -20.08
CA ILE A 249 5.93 8.38 -21.03
C ILE A 249 5.19 7.98 -22.31
N VAL A 250 4.11 8.70 -22.62
CA VAL A 250 3.30 8.47 -23.81
C VAL A 250 3.34 9.71 -24.69
N ILE A 251 3.78 9.55 -25.93
CA ILE A 251 3.85 10.62 -26.92
C ILE A 251 2.66 10.49 -27.88
N TYR A 252 1.83 11.52 -27.93
CA TYR A 252 0.72 11.64 -28.88
C TYR A 252 1.14 12.52 -30.05
N ASP A 253 1.72 11.88 -31.08
CA ASP A 253 2.19 12.55 -32.29
C ASP A 253 1.13 13.44 -32.94
N ASP A 254 -0.13 12.98 -33.00
CA ASP A 254 -1.24 13.69 -33.66
C ASP A 254 -1.59 15.01 -32.96
N LEU A 255 -1.40 15.08 -31.64
CA LEU A 255 -1.70 16.25 -30.82
C LEU A 255 -0.46 17.07 -30.49
N ALA A 256 0.73 16.54 -30.78
CA ALA A 256 2.01 17.04 -30.29
C ALA A 256 2.03 17.19 -28.76
N GLU A 257 1.49 16.20 -28.04
CA GLU A 257 1.44 16.19 -26.58
C GLU A 257 2.26 15.04 -26.01
N VAL A 258 2.94 15.28 -24.88
CA VAL A 258 3.64 14.24 -24.11
C VAL A 258 2.95 14.11 -22.76
N HIS A 259 2.53 12.89 -22.42
CA HIS A 259 1.89 12.59 -21.16
C HIS A 259 2.86 11.77 -20.31
N ILE A 260 3.09 12.22 -19.07
CA ILE A 260 3.97 11.54 -18.12
C ILE A 260 3.14 11.10 -16.92
N PHE A 261 3.08 9.79 -16.68
CA PHE A 261 2.26 9.19 -15.64
C PHE A 261 3.08 8.83 -14.40
N GLY A 262 2.51 9.00 -13.21
CA GLY A 262 3.14 8.59 -11.96
C GLY A 262 4.36 9.43 -11.56
N LEU A 263 4.57 10.57 -12.23
CA LEU A 263 5.62 11.53 -11.91
C LEU A 263 4.97 12.79 -11.34
N ALA A 264 5.26 13.09 -10.07
CA ALA A 264 4.77 14.27 -9.38
C ALA A 264 5.95 15.14 -8.94
N PRO A 265 5.80 16.47 -8.90
CA PRO A 265 6.84 17.34 -8.36
C PRO A 265 6.99 17.08 -6.85
N SER A 266 8.23 17.06 -6.36
CA SER A 266 8.57 16.94 -4.95
C SER A 266 9.64 17.97 -4.55
N ILE A 267 9.81 18.20 -3.26
CA ILE A 267 11.00 18.89 -2.75
C ILE A 267 12.15 17.90 -2.85
N LEU A 268 13.13 18.22 -3.70
CA LEU A 268 14.28 17.37 -3.97
C LEU A 268 15.39 17.61 -2.94
N ASP A 269 15.55 18.86 -2.52
CA ASP A 269 16.58 19.25 -1.57
C ASP A 269 16.17 20.57 -0.87
N ALA A 270 16.61 20.73 0.36
CA ALA A 270 16.42 21.93 1.15
C ALA A 270 17.62 22.10 2.07
N ASP A 271 18.28 23.27 2.00
CA ASP A 271 19.40 23.55 2.87
C ASP A 271 19.39 25.01 3.33
N ILE A 272 19.94 25.18 4.53
CA ILE A 272 20.32 26.46 5.09
C ILE A 272 21.84 26.48 5.09
N ASN A 273 22.37 27.23 4.13
CA ASN A 273 23.76 27.16 3.75
C ASN A 273 24.66 27.63 4.92
N PRO A 274 25.52 26.76 5.48
CA PRO A 274 26.42 27.16 6.56
C PRO A 274 27.56 28.06 6.06
N TRP A 275 27.83 28.11 4.75
CA TRP A 275 28.95 28.82 4.15
C TRP A 275 28.44 29.94 3.24
N PHE A 276 28.60 31.17 3.72
CA PHE A 276 28.77 32.43 2.96
C PHE A 276 28.35 32.41 1.48
N ILE A 277 27.34 33.20 1.09
CA ILE A 277 27.08 33.51 -0.34
C ILE A 277 28.19 34.48 -0.79
N PRO A 278 29.23 34.03 -1.53
CA PRO A 278 30.45 34.82 -1.67
C PRO A 278 30.25 36.10 -2.47
N GLU A 279 29.33 36.05 -3.42
CA GLU A 279 28.99 37.16 -4.30
C GLU A 279 28.25 38.29 -3.59
N LYS A 280 27.61 38.01 -2.44
CA LYS A 280 26.79 38.98 -1.70
C LYS A 280 27.33 39.33 -0.32
N GLY A 281 28.29 38.58 0.21
CA GLY A 281 28.87 38.87 1.53
C GLY A 281 27.98 38.50 2.72
N ILE A 282 26.92 37.71 2.52
CA ILE A 282 25.90 37.46 3.53
C ILE A 282 26.12 36.06 4.16
N PRO A 283 26.24 35.95 5.50
CA PRO A 283 26.30 34.66 6.18
C PRO A 283 24.97 33.93 6.07
N GLY A 284 25.01 32.62 5.77
CA GLY A 284 23.79 31.82 5.56
C GLY A 284 23.08 31.41 6.86
N PHE A 285 23.72 31.53 8.02
CA PHE A 285 23.01 31.65 9.28
C PHE A 285 23.65 32.69 10.19
N GLU A 286 22.84 33.31 11.05
CA GLU A 286 23.27 34.35 11.97
C GLU A 286 22.67 34.09 13.35
N ILE A 287 23.50 33.96 14.38
CA ILE A 287 23.02 33.80 15.76
C ILE A 287 22.69 35.19 16.29
N LEU A 288 21.41 35.46 16.52
CA LEU A 288 20.92 36.75 17.01
C LEU A 288 21.08 36.90 18.51
N ASP A 289 20.79 35.83 19.25
CA ASP A 289 20.87 35.81 20.71
C ASP A 289 21.32 34.43 21.19
N TYR A 290 22.16 34.44 22.22
CA TYR A 290 22.69 33.27 22.89
C TYR A 290 22.79 33.56 24.38
N ASN A 291 22.03 32.82 25.19
CA ASN A 291 22.12 32.89 26.65
C ASN A 291 21.92 31.51 27.30
N GLY A 292 22.59 31.26 28.42
CA GLY A 292 22.59 29.96 29.10
C GLY A 292 23.58 28.96 28.50
N LYS A 293 23.56 27.72 29.02
CA LYS A 293 24.45 26.63 28.59
C LYS A 293 23.87 25.91 27.36
N VAL A 294 23.76 26.61 26.24
CA VAL A 294 23.31 26.04 24.96
C VAL A 294 24.47 25.26 24.32
N ASP A 295 24.19 24.06 23.83
CA ASP A 295 25.17 23.16 23.23
C ASP A 295 24.99 22.99 21.71
N PHE A 296 25.89 22.25 21.06
CA PHE A 296 25.81 21.99 19.62
C PHE A 296 24.55 21.22 19.22
N LYS A 297 23.98 20.38 20.10
CA LYS A 297 22.75 19.64 19.82
C LYS A 297 21.57 20.60 19.75
N ASP A 298 21.51 21.58 20.65
CA ASP A 298 20.50 22.64 20.62
C ASP A 298 20.58 23.44 19.30
N ALA A 299 21.77 23.86 18.89
CA ALA A 299 21.96 24.60 17.63
C ALA A 299 21.60 23.76 16.39
N LYS A 300 21.93 22.46 16.40
CA LYS A 300 21.51 21.54 15.34
C LYS A 300 19.99 21.47 15.22
N LYS A 301 19.28 21.35 16.35
CA LYS A 301 17.81 21.33 16.38
C LYS A 301 17.20 22.63 15.85
N VAL A 302 17.74 23.79 16.26
CA VAL A 302 17.28 25.09 15.73
C VAL A 302 17.52 25.18 14.22
N LYS A 303 18.66 24.68 13.72
CA LYS A 303 18.94 24.63 12.26
C LYS A 303 17.95 23.73 11.53
N GLU A 304 17.73 22.50 12.00
CA GLU A 304 16.77 21.56 11.41
C GLU A 304 15.38 22.18 11.32
N TYR A 305 14.91 22.80 12.40
CA TYR A 305 13.63 23.49 12.44
C TYR A 305 13.57 24.72 11.51
N CYS A 306 14.67 25.46 11.34
CA CYS A 306 14.72 26.51 10.32
C CYS A 306 14.51 25.93 8.92
N ILE A 307 15.10 24.76 8.60
CA ILE A 307 14.90 24.10 7.30
C ILE A 307 13.43 23.75 7.12
N GLU A 308 12.80 23.16 8.13
CA GLU A 308 11.37 22.84 8.13
C GLU A 308 10.49 24.09 7.91
N LYS A 309 10.77 25.18 8.63
CA LYS A 309 10.06 26.47 8.48
C LYS A 309 10.23 27.04 7.08
N LEU A 310 11.44 26.94 6.52
CA LEU A 310 11.73 27.38 5.15
C LEU A 310 10.97 26.53 4.11
N MET A 311 10.89 25.21 4.31
CA MET A 311 10.08 24.31 3.49
C MET A 311 8.59 24.65 3.58
N ALA A 312 8.06 24.90 4.78
CA ALA A 312 6.68 25.33 4.97
C ALA A 312 6.38 26.64 4.22
N PHE A 313 7.29 27.62 4.26
CA PHE A 313 7.17 28.86 3.51
C PHE A 313 7.21 28.62 1.99
N ALA A 314 8.09 27.72 1.52
CA ALA A 314 8.14 27.32 0.12
C ALA A 314 6.84 26.65 -0.35
N HIS A 315 6.23 25.80 0.49
CA HIS A 315 4.91 25.21 0.23
C HIS A 315 3.82 26.27 0.12
N ARG A 316 3.78 27.24 1.05
CA ARG A 316 2.84 28.39 0.99
C ARG A 316 3.04 29.24 -0.28
N ALA A 317 4.27 29.33 -0.76
CA ALA A 317 4.62 29.98 -2.03
C ALA A 317 4.31 29.11 -3.28
N GLU A 318 3.58 28.01 -3.11
CA GLU A 318 3.18 27.07 -4.17
C GLU A 318 4.38 26.49 -4.96
N ILE A 319 5.53 26.25 -4.31
CA ILE A 319 6.77 25.81 -5.00
C ILE A 319 6.57 24.57 -5.87
N LEU A 320 5.76 23.59 -5.45
CA LEU A 320 5.50 22.36 -6.22
C LEU A 320 4.70 22.62 -7.50
N LYS A 321 3.74 23.54 -7.45
CA LYS A 321 2.96 23.95 -8.63
C LYS A 321 3.83 24.72 -9.61
N ASN A 322 4.71 25.59 -9.10
CA ASN A 322 5.71 26.27 -9.92
C ASN A 322 6.69 25.27 -10.55
N ALA A 323 7.13 24.28 -9.79
CA ALA A 323 7.99 23.19 -10.27
C ALA A 323 7.30 22.40 -11.40
N GLU A 324 6.00 22.15 -11.29
CA GLU A 324 5.23 21.47 -12.33
C GLU A 324 5.14 22.31 -13.62
N ILE A 325 4.77 23.58 -13.51
CA ILE A 325 4.63 24.48 -14.66
C ILE A 325 5.98 24.64 -15.38
N GLN A 326 7.05 24.91 -14.61
CA GLN A 326 8.40 25.10 -15.15
C GLN A 326 8.97 23.79 -15.71
N GLY A 327 8.67 22.66 -15.08
CA GLY A 327 9.08 21.35 -15.59
C GLY A 327 8.33 20.93 -16.83
N ALA A 328 7.04 21.25 -16.96
CA ALA A 328 6.27 21.01 -18.19
C ALA A 328 6.92 21.75 -19.36
N GLU A 329 7.27 23.02 -19.19
CA GLU A 329 7.91 23.82 -20.25
C GLU A 329 9.35 23.33 -20.55
N THR A 330 10.12 22.98 -19.51
CA THR A 330 11.48 22.44 -19.67
C THR A 330 11.47 21.11 -20.43
N LEU A 331 10.59 20.18 -20.05
CA LEU A 331 10.44 18.89 -20.70
C LEU A 331 9.85 19.02 -22.11
N LYS A 332 8.95 19.97 -22.33
CA LYS A 332 8.42 20.28 -23.67
C LYS A 332 9.55 20.64 -24.64
N ASN A 333 10.45 21.52 -24.22
CA ASN A 333 11.62 21.90 -25.00
C ASN A 333 12.56 20.71 -25.21
N LEU A 334 12.82 19.93 -24.16
CA LEU A 334 13.65 18.72 -24.23
C LEU A 334 13.10 17.70 -25.24
N PHE A 335 11.82 17.32 -25.12
CA PHE A 335 11.20 16.35 -26.03
C PHE A 335 11.08 16.89 -27.46
N SER A 336 10.91 18.19 -27.64
CA SER A 336 10.93 18.79 -28.98
C SER A 336 12.29 18.63 -29.66
N LEU A 337 13.36 18.84 -28.89
CA LEU A 337 14.73 18.65 -29.36
C LEU A 337 15.03 17.17 -29.66
N ILE A 338 14.63 16.26 -28.77
CA ILE A 338 14.91 14.82 -28.90
C ILE A 338 14.12 14.19 -30.06
N THR A 339 12.84 14.53 -30.21
CA THR A 339 11.97 13.92 -31.23
C THR A 339 12.09 14.59 -32.60
N GLY A 340 12.64 15.82 -32.66
CA GLY A 340 12.66 16.64 -33.87
C GLY A 340 11.28 17.14 -34.30
N LYS A 341 10.25 16.96 -33.47
CA LYS A 341 8.88 17.46 -33.68
C LYS A 341 8.58 18.52 -32.62
N ASP A 342 7.87 19.57 -32.99
CA ASP A 342 7.42 20.58 -32.03
C ASP A 342 6.39 19.97 -31.07
N VAL A 343 6.76 19.78 -29.81
CA VAL A 343 5.85 19.34 -28.74
C VAL A 343 5.14 20.58 -28.20
N LYS A 344 3.81 20.59 -28.30
CA LYS A 344 2.98 21.72 -27.85
C LYS A 344 2.79 21.73 -26.34
N LYS A 345 2.68 20.56 -25.71
CA LYS A 345 2.32 20.44 -24.30
C LYS A 345 2.90 19.18 -23.66
N VAL A 346 3.37 19.32 -22.42
CA VAL A 346 3.63 18.19 -21.51
C VAL A 346 2.56 18.19 -20.43
N VAL A 347 1.97 17.03 -20.15
CA VAL A 347 0.93 16.86 -19.13
C VAL A 347 1.39 15.81 -18.13
N PHE A 348 1.46 16.20 -16.86
CA PHE A 348 1.71 15.27 -15.75
C PHE A 348 0.39 14.69 -15.26
N HIS A 349 0.40 13.38 -15.02
CA HIS A 349 -0.72 12.66 -14.42
C HIS A 349 -0.28 12.14 -13.07
N HIS A 350 -0.58 12.91 -12.03
CA HIS A 350 -0.35 12.53 -10.65
C HIS A 350 -1.51 11.65 -10.20
N ASP A 351 -1.29 10.34 -10.23
CA ASP A 351 -2.24 9.37 -9.69
C ASP A 351 -2.06 9.28 -8.16
N LYS A 352 -3.16 9.39 -7.43
CA LYS A 352 -3.20 9.22 -5.97
C LYS A 352 -2.66 7.86 -5.55
N ILE A 353 -2.90 6.81 -6.35
CA ILE A 353 -2.35 5.48 -6.10
C ILE A 353 -0.82 5.54 -6.17
N SER A 354 -0.24 6.10 -7.23
CA SER A 354 1.21 6.18 -7.38
C SER A 354 1.88 7.01 -6.27
N GLN A 355 1.24 8.09 -5.83
CA GLN A 355 1.72 8.90 -4.70
C GLN A 355 1.70 8.11 -3.39
N MET A 356 0.58 7.43 -3.10
CA MET A 356 0.44 6.58 -1.92
C MET A 356 1.47 5.44 -1.93
N VAL A 357 1.67 4.78 -3.08
CA VAL A 357 2.68 3.72 -3.23
C VAL A 357 4.09 4.24 -2.97
N ALA A 358 4.43 5.43 -3.44
CA ALA A 358 5.73 6.03 -3.18
C ALA A 358 5.96 6.33 -1.69
N GLN A 359 4.92 6.78 -0.97
CA GLN A 359 4.98 7.01 0.48
C GLN A 359 5.16 5.69 1.26
N ILE A 360 4.44 4.64 0.87
CA ILE A 360 4.57 3.33 1.52
C ILE A 360 5.94 2.70 1.24
N GLU A 361 6.46 2.86 0.02
CA GLU A 361 7.80 2.37 -0.30
C GLU A 361 8.89 3.08 0.50
N SER A 362 8.74 4.36 0.85
CA SER A 362 9.71 5.04 1.72
C SER A 362 9.72 4.49 3.14
N ASP A 363 8.61 3.87 3.57
CA ASP A 363 8.47 3.24 4.88
C ASP A 363 8.89 1.76 4.87
N GLU A 364 9.25 1.22 3.69
CA GLU A 364 9.71 -0.16 3.44
C GLU A 364 8.72 -1.29 3.79
N ALA A 365 7.56 -0.98 4.38
CA ALA A 365 6.55 -1.94 4.78
C ALA A 365 5.14 -1.35 4.68
N VAL A 366 4.14 -2.20 4.44
CA VAL A 366 2.73 -1.78 4.36
C VAL A 366 2.07 -1.93 5.73
N SER A 367 1.61 -0.83 6.33
CA SER A 367 0.83 -0.84 7.57
C SER A 367 -0.65 -1.18 7.33
N GLY A 368 -1.37 -1.57 8.39
CA GLY A 368 -2.79 -1.91 8.31
C GLY A 368 -3.68 -0.74 7.89
N PHE A 369 -3.33 0.49 8.31
CA PHE A 369 -4.05 1.70 7.92
C PHE A 369 -3.87 2.01 6.43
N GLU A 370 -2.63 1.99 5.95
CA GLU A 370 -2.31 2.24 4.54
C GLU A 370 -2.97 1.22 3.61
N LEU A 371 -3.02 -0.04 4.04
CA LEU A 371 -3.68 -1.09 3.29
C LEU A 371 -5.20 -0.84 3.16
N GLY A 372 -5.86 -0.33 4.20
CA GLY A 372 -7.25 0.12 4.12
C GLY A 372 -7.46 1.27 3.13
N LEU A 373 -6.52 2.22 3.10
CA LEU A 373 -6.54 3.39 2.22
C LEU A 373 -6.30 2.99 0.75
N ILE A 374 -5.26 2.18 0.48
CA ILE A 374 -4.95 1.68 -0.88
C ILE A 374 -6.11 0.88 -1.45
N ASP A 375 -6.69 -0.05 -0.68
CA ASP A 375 -7.81 -0.86 -1.16
C ASP A 375 -9.01 0.03 -1.54
N SER A 376 -9.26 1.08 -0.76
CA SER A 376 -10.32 2.05 -1.06
C SER A 376 -10.02 2.84 -2.34
N LEU A 377 -8.77 3.30 -2.53
CA LEU A 377 -8.34 3.99 -3.75
C LEU A 377 -8.42 3.09 -4.99
N LEU A 378 -7.98 1.83 -4.88
CA LEU A 378 -8.06 0.86 -5.97
C LEU A 378 -9.51 0.57 -6.37
N LYS A 379 -10.41 0.37 -5.40
CA LYS A 379 -11.85 0.18 -5.67
C LYS A 379 -12.46 1.37 -6.40
N MET A 380 -12.10 2.59 -6.00
CA MET A 380 -12.55 3.80 -6.70
C MET A 380 -12.02 3.85 -8.13
N GLU A 381 -10.74 3.56 -8.35
CA GLU A 381 -10.14 3.56 -9.69
C GLU A 381 -10.68 2.42 -10.58
N PHE A 382 -11.00 1.25 -10.03
CA PHE A 382 -11.66 0.18 -10.76
C PHE A 382 -13.07 0.57 -11.21
N ALA A 383 -13.85 1.22 -10.34
CA ALA A 383 -15.17 1.73 -10.74
C ALA A 383 -15.06 2.79 -11.86
N VAL A 384 -14.02 3.63 -11.82
CA VAL A 384 -13.71 4.57 -12.91
C VAL A 384 -13.33 3.80 -14.18
N LEU A 385 -12.44 2.82 -14.12
CA LEU A 385 -12.05 2.00 -15.26
C LEU A 385 -13.25 1.30 -15.91
N ASP A 386 -14.11 0.67 -15.11
CA ASP A 386 -15.32 -0.01 -15.60
C ASP A 386 -16.23 0.98 -16.33
N SER A 387 -16.40 2.19 -15.78
CA SER A 387 -17.20 3.25 -16.42
C SER A 387 -16.59 3.71 -17.76
N LEU A 388 -15.26 3.82 -17.85
CA LEU A 388 -14.56 4.21 -19.07
C LEU A 388 -14.61 3.08 -20.11
N GLU A 389 -14.49 1.82 -19.69
CA GLU A 389 -14.59 0.64 -20.57
C GLU A 389 -15.96 0.52 -21.23
N LEU A 390 -17.03 0.87 -20.51
CA LEU A 390 -18.37 0.91 -21.09
C LEU A 390 -18.50 2.01 -22.16
N ALA A 391 -17.77 3.12 -22.01
CA ALA A 391 -17.74 4.25 -22.93
C ALA A 391 -16.79 4.06 -24.14
N ILE A 392 -15.89 3.06 -24.12
CA ILE A 392 -14.83 2.83 -25.13
C ILE A 392 -15.36 2.65 -26.56
N LYS A 393 -16.62 2.23 -26.77
CA LYS A 393 -17.14 1.81 -28.08
C LYS A 393 -17.03 2.87 -29.20
N GLN A 394 -16.65 4.11 -28.90
CA GLN A 394 -16.65 5.22 -29.87
C GLN A 394 -15.35 6.04 -29.95
N ASP A 395 -14.35 5.85 -29.07
CA ASP A 395 -13.16 6.72 -29.04
C ASP A 395 -11.83 5.94 -28.80
N SER A 396 -10.93 6.00 -29.79
CA SER A 396 -9.60 5.38 -29.72
C SER A 396 -8.67 6.05 -28.71
N LYS A 397 -8.88 7.34 -28.39
CA LYS A 397 -8.14 8.05 -27.34
C LYS A 397 -8.51 7.51 -25.96
N LEU A 398 -9.79 7.20 -25.76
CA LEU A 398 -10.29 6.62 -24.52
C LEU A 398 -9.71 5.21 -24.29
N ILE A 399 -9.62 4.38 -25.34
CA ILE A 399 -8.95 3.07 -25.27
C ILE A 399 -7.52 3.21 -24.75
N ARG A 400 -6.72 4.09 -25.35
CA ARG A 400 -5.32 4.30 -24.92
C ARG A 400 -5.23 4.78 -23.47
N THR A 401 -6.16 5.64 -23.06
CA THR A 401 -6.20 6.18 -21.69
C THR A 401 -6.52 5.08 -20.68
N VAL A 402 -7.50 4.23 -20.98
CA VAL A 402 -7.86 3.07 -20.16
C VAL A 402 -6.70 2.09 -20.06
N GLU A 403 -6.08 1.72 -21.18
CA GLU A 403 -4.93 0.82 -21.20
C GLU A 403 -3.74 1.38 -20.40
N GLN A 404 -3.49 2.69 -20.48
CA GLN A 404 -2.44 3.31 -19.69
C GLN A 404 -2.77 3.33 -18.20
N LYS A 405 -4.01 3.66 -17.81
CA LYS A 405 -4.44 3.57 -16.41
C LYS A 405 -4.29 2.14 -15.87
N LYS A 406 -4.68 1.13 -16.64
CA LYS A 406 -4.48 -0.28 -16.26
C LYS A 406 -3.02 -0.61 -16.01
N LYS A 407 -2.12 -0.19 -16.92
CA LYS A 407 -0.68 -0.40 -16.78
C LYS A 407 -0.13 0.30 -15.54
N ASN A 408 -0.55 1.53 -15.27
CA ASN A 408 -0.11 2.29 -14.10
C ASN A 408 -0.56 1.62 -12.79
N ILE A 409 -1.80 1.11 -12.74
CA ILE A 409 -2.30 0.37 -11.58
C ILE A 409 -1.54 -0.95 -11.42
N ALA A 410 -1.38 -1.73 -12.48
CA ALA A 410 -0.61 -2.98 -12.44
C ALA A 410 0.84 -2.75 -11.97
N PHE A 411 1.49 -1.69 -12.47
CA PHE A 411 2.83 -1.29 -12.03
C PHE A 411 2.85 -0.92 -10.55
N SER A 412 1.89 -0.10 -10.10
CA SER A 412 1.75 0.31 -8.70
C SER A 412 1.51 -0.89 -7.76
N VAL A 413 0.65 -1.83 -8.15
CA VAL A 413 0.40 -3.07 -7.41
C VAL A 413 1.65 -3.95 -7.36
N SER A 414 2.36 -4.11 -8.48
CA SER A 414 3.59 -4.92 -8.55
C SER A 414 4.72 -4.40 -7.67
N ARG A 415 4.76 -3.08 -7.45
CA ARG A 415 5.67 -2.40 -6.53
C ARG A 415 5.33 -2.75 -5.08
N LEU A 416 4.06 -2.58 -4.70
CA LEU A 416 3.58 -2.95 -3.37
C LEU A 416 3.77 -4.43 -3.05
N GLN A 417 3.58 -5.34 -4.02
CA GLN A 417 3.76 -6.80 -3.82
C GLN A 417 5.16 -7.22 -3.37
N ARG A 418 6.16 -6.34 -3.49
CA ARG A 418 7.52 -6.58 -3.02
C ARG A 418 7.71 -6.24 -1.54
N LEU A 419 6.80 -5.45 -0.97
CA LEU A 419 6.90 -4.95 0.38
C LEU A 419 6.29 -5.95 1.38
N PRO A 420 6.96 -6.22 2.51
CA PRO A 420 6.37 -6.96 3.62
C PRO A 420 5.22 -6.18 4.24
N MET A 421 4.25 -6.91 4.81
CA MET A 421 3.22 -6.28 5.66
C MET A 421 3.72 -6.15 7.10
N LEU A 422 3.44 -5.02 7.74
CA LEU A 422 3.79 -4.81 9.13
C LEU A 422 3.01 -5.79 10.02
N GLY A 423 3.73 -6.60 10.79
CA GLY A 423 3.13 -7.59 11.70
C GLY A 423 2.70 -8.91 11.05
N ASN A 424 2.99 -9.13 9.76
CA ASN A 424 2.71 -10.40 9.07
C ASN A 424 3.97 -10.94 8.37
N SER A 425 4.04 -12.25 8.17
CA SER A 425 5.14 -12.93 7.47
C SER A 425 5.02 -12.91 5.94
N THR A 426 3.93 -12.34 5.41
CA THR A 426 3.64 -12.29 3.98
C THR A 426 3.83 -10.88 3.43
N ASN A 427 4.22 -10.80 2.16
CA ASN A 427 4.20 -9.55 1.41
C ASN A 427 2.77 -9.09 1.13
N TYR A 428 2.63 -7.82 0.75
CA TYR A 428 1.36 -7.30 0.26
C TYR A 428 0.86 -8.07 -0.98
N GLY A 429 -0.44 -8.28 -1.05
CA GLY A 429 -1.10 -8.97 -2.14
C GLY A 429 -2.61 -8.76 -2.10
N TYR A 430 -3.32 -9.40 -3.03
CA TYR A 430 -4.77 -9.22 -3.19
C TYR A 430 -5.57 -9.55 -1.92
N PHE A 431 -5.14 -10.56 -1.16
CA PHE A 431 -5.84 -11.03 0.04
C PHE A 431 -5.40 -10.32 1.32
N SER A 432 -4.37 -9.48 1.26
CA SER A 432 -3.72 -8.92 2.45
C SER A 432 -4.69 -8.20 3.39
N LYS A 433 -5.69 -7.50 2.83
CA LYS A 433 -6.67 -6.75 3.63
C LYS A 433 -7.54 -7.67 4.46
N ASP A 434 -8.20 -8.60 3.79
CA ASP A 434 -9.16 -9.50 4.41
C ASP A 434 -8.45 -10.38 5.45
N ILE A 435 -7.25 -10.86 5.11
CA ILE A 435 -6.42 -11.67 6.01
C ILE A 435 -6.00 -10.87 7.24
N LEU A 436 -5.56 -9.62 7.08
CA LEU A 436 -5.18 -8.79 8.21
C LEU A 436 -6.37 -8.51 9.14
N GLN A 437 -7.54 -8.24 8.56
CA GLN A 437 -8.77 -8.04 9.31
C GLN A 437 -9.15 -9.27 10.14
N ILE A 438 -9.14 -10.46 9.53
CA ILE A 438 -9.40 -11.74 10.22
C ILE A 438 -8.36 -12.02 11.31
N THR A 439 -7.09 -11.66 11.09
CA THR A 439 -6.06 -11.87 12.13
C THR A 439 -6.15 -10.90 13.31
N ALA A 440 -6.83 -9.77 13.16
CA ALA A 440 -6.76 -8.66 14.11
C ALA A 440 -7.44 -8.97 15.45
N ASP A 441 -8.56 -9.69 15.44
CA ASP A 441 -9.27 -10.09 16.67
C ASP A 441 -8.97 -11.54 17.09
N GLY A 442 -8.34 -12.32 16.21
CA GLY A 442 -7.96 -13.70 16.48
C GLY A 442 -9.14 -14.68 16.51
N VAL A 443 -10.30 -14.28 15.99
CA VAL A 443 -11.50 -15.10 15.87
C VAL A 443 -11.75 -15.35 14.38
N LEU A 444 -12.44 -16.44 14.07
CA LEU A 444 -12.93 -16.71 12.74
C LEU A 444 -14.44 -16.88 12.81
N ASP A 445 -15.17 -15.83 12.48
CA ASP A 445 -16.64 -15.82 12.54
C ASP A 445 -17.30 -16.35 11.25
N GLU A 446 -18.63 -16.51 11.26
CA GLU A 446 -19.37 -17.02 10.10
C GLU A 446 -19.28 -16.10 8.87
N SER A 447 -19.19 -14.78 9.09
CA SER A 447 -19.10 -13.79 8.02
C SER A 447 -17.73 -13.82 7.34
N GLU A 448 -16.67 -14.00 8.12
CA GLU A 448 -15.30 -14.19 7.65
C GLU A 448 -15.13 -15.54 6.96
N MET A 449 -15.77 -16.58 7.46
CA MET A 449 -15.81 -17.88 6.78
C MET A 449 -16.52 -17.80 5.43
N ALA A 450 -17.61 -17.04 5.34
CA ALA A 450 -18.28 -16.76 4.08
C ALA A 450 -17.37 -15.93 3.15
N LEU A 451 -16.68 -14.91 3.67
CA LEU A 451 -15.72 -14.10 2.92
C LEU A 451 -14.61 -14.97 2.32
N LEU A 452 -13.95 -15.82 3.12
CA LEU A 452 -12.92 -16.75 2.64
C LEU A 452 -13.44 -17.70 1.56
N ALA A 453 -14.71 -18.12 1.66
CA ALA A 453 -15.35 -18.92 0.62
C ALA A 453 -15.54 -18.13 -0.68
N THR A 454 -15.91 -16.84 -0.61
CA THR A 454 -16.05 -15.98 -1.81
C THR A 454 -14.72 -15.61 -2.44
N LEU A 455 -13.65 -15.48 -1.65
CA LEU A 455 -12.29 -15.25 -2.14
C LEU A 455 -11.71 -16.48 -2.82
N ARG A 456 -12.24 -17.67 -2.55
CA ARG A 456 -11.80 -18.89 -3.21
C ARG A 456 -12.54 -19.06 -4.55
N LEU A 457 -11.87 -18.76 -5.65
CA LEU A 457 -12.45 -18.94 -6.98
C LEU A 457 -12.48 -20.42 -7.40
N ASP A 458 -13.61 -20.85 -7.94
CA ASP A 458 -13.73 -22.15 -8.56
C ASP A 458 -13.16 -22.12 -9.98
N TRP A 459 -11.98 -22.72 -10.14
CA TRP A 459 -11.31 -22.85 -11.42
C TRP A 459 -11.58 -24.26 -12.00
N PRO A 460 -12.53 -24.41 -12.95
CA PRO A 460 -12.83 -25.73 -13.50
C PRO A 460 -11.64 -26.25 -14.33
N PHE A 461 -11.02 -27.36 -13.93
CA PHE A 461 -9.93 -28.01 -14.66
C PHE A 461 -10.45 -28.64 -15.98
N GLU A 462 -10.67 -27.81 -17.00
CA GLU A 462 -11.23 -28.24 -18.27
C GLU A 462 -10.17 -28.32 -19.37
N GLY A 463 -10.11 -29.46 -20.04
CA GLY A 463 -9.61 -29.56 -21.42
C GLY A 463 -8.09 -29.60 -21.64
N SER A 464 -7.26 -28.88 -20.88
CA SER A 464 -5.78 -28.98 -21.02
C SER A 464 -5.04 -28.42 -19.79
N ILE A 465 -3.79 -28.82 -19.57
CA ILE A 465 -2.96 -28.24 -18.49
C ILE A 465 -2.46 -26.83 -18.81
N HIS A 466 -2.52 -26.45 -20.08
CA HIS A 466 -2.38 -25.05 -20.51
C HIS A 466 -3.57 -24.18 -20.04
N TYR A 467 -4.56 -24.74 -19.35
CA TYR A 467 -5.61 -23.98 -18.67
C TYR A 467 -5.07 -22.88 -17.75
N PHE A 468 -3.92 -23.10 -17.10
CA PHE A 468 -3.23 -22.08 -16.30
C PHE A 468 -2.66 -20.93 -17.15
N SER A 469 -2.94 -20.85 -18.45
CA SER A 469 -2.69 -19.66 -19.27
C SER A 469 -3.95 -18.83 -19.54
N LYS A 470 -5.10 -19.21 -18.97
CA LYS A 470 -6.34 -18.42 -19.06
C LYS A 470 -6.17 -17.08 -18.34
N SER A 471 -6.83 -16.06 -18.88
CA SER A 471 -6.86 -14.74 -18.26
C SER A 471 -7.61 -14.79 -16.93
N VAL A 472 -7.00 -14.21 -15.91
CA VAL A 472 -7.59 -13.97 -14.60
C VAL A 472 -8.70 -12.90 -14.72
N PRO A 473 -9.85 -13.01 -14.04
CA PRO A 473 -10.93 -12.03 -14.15
C PRO A 473 -10.52 -10.67 -13.58
N SER A 474 -11.19 -9.61 -14.03
CA SER A 474 -11.11 -8.29 -13.40
C SER A 474 -11.72 -8.33 -11.99
N PRO A 475 -11.15 -7.66 -10.98
CA PRO A 475 -9.90 -6.88 -11.02
C PRO A 475 -8.63 -7.70 -10.68
N ILE A 476 -8.76 -9.02 -10.48
CA ILE A 476 -7.68 -9.87 -9.96
C ILE A 476 -6.45 -9.89 -10.89
N TYR A 477 -6.62 -9.69 -12.21
CA TYR A 477 -5.50 -9.64 -13.16
C TYR A 477 -4.48 -8.51 -12.89
N PHE A 478 -4.81 -7.52 -12.07
CA PHE A 478 -3.83 -6.51 -11.64
C PHE A 478 -2.78 -7.07 -10.68
N TRP A 479 -3.08 -8.18 -9.99
CA TRP A 479 -2.18 -8.83 -9.03
C TRP A 479 -1.52 -10.08 -9.59
N TYR A 480 -2.21 -10.83 -10.45
CA TYR A 480 -1.76 -12.16 -10.88
C TYR A 480 -1.95 -12.33 -12.38
N ASN A 481 -0.93 -12.87 -13.03
CA ASN A 481 -0.94 -13.09 -14.49
C ASN A 481 -1.75 -14.33 -14.86
N ASP A 482 -1.83 -15.30 -13.95
CA ASP A 482 -2.50 -16.56 -14.18
C ASP A 482 -3.20 -17.14 -12.93
N PRO A 483 -4.12 -18.11 -13.10
CA PRO A 483 -4.84 -18.72 -11.99
C PRO A 483 -3.94 -19.43 -10.97
N SER A 484 -2.74 -19.84 -11.36
CA SER A 484 -1.84 -20.58 -10.48
C SER A 484 -1.17 -19.67 -9.46
N GLU A 485 -0.75 -18.48 -9.87
CA GLU A 485 -0.25 -17.42 -9.00
C GLU A 485 -1.33 -17.04 -7.97
N TYR A 486 -2.59 -16.92 -8.42
CA TYR A 486 -3.74 -16.67 -7.54
C TYR A 486 -3.92 -17.77 -6.47
N MET A 487 -3.97 -19.04 -6.89
CA MET A 487 -4.16 -20.18 -5.99
C MET A 487 -3.02 -20.28 -4.96
N ASN A 488 -1.78 -20.08 -5.40
CA ASN A 488 -0.62 -20.07 -4.52
C ASN A 488 -0.68 -18.92 -3.51
N ALA A 489 -1.00 -17.70 -3.96
CA ALA A 489 -1.13 -16.55 -3.07
C ALA A 489 -2.28 -16.71 -2.07
N PHE A 490 -3.40 -17.31 -2.48
CA PHE A 490 -4.52 -17.65 -1.59
C PHE A 490 -4.10 -18.67 -0.53
N ASN A 491 -3.40 -19.73 -0.95
CA ASN A 491 -2.89 -20.75 -0.03
C ASN A 491 -1.88 -20.18 0.97
N LEU A 492 -0.96 -19.31 0.54
CA LEU A 492 -0.01 -18.63 1.43
C LEU A 492 -0.73 -17.72 2.44
N SER A 493 -1.78 -17.04 1.99
CA SER A 493 -2.62 -16.19 2.83
C SER A 493 -3.33 -16.99 3.92
N LEU A 494 -3.96 -18.12 3.55
CA LEU A 494 -4.57 -19.03 4.52
C LEU A 494 -3.54 -19.70 5.44
N GLN A 495 -2.33 -19.99 4.95
CA GLN A 495 -1.25 -20.48 5.81
C GLN A 495 -0.83 -19.46 6.86
N SER A 496 -0.91 -18.16 6.57
CA SER A 496 -0.71 -17.12 7.57
C SER A 496 -1.79 -17.20 8.66
N LEU A 497 -3.07 -17.36 8.29
CA LEU A 497 -4.15 -17.58 9.27
C LEU A 497 -3.94 -18.82 10.14
N LEU A 498 -3.54 -19.95 9.52
CA LEU A 498 -3.25 -21.20 10.23
C LEU A 498 -2.13 -21.05 11.29
N ARG A 499 -1.17 -20.14 11.07
CA ARG A 499 -0.08 -19.88 12.04
C ARG A 499 -0.52 -19.01 13.22
N ASN A 500 -1.61 -18.27 13.10
CA ASN A 500 -2.10 -17.34 14.12
C ASN A 500 -3.01 -17.99 15.17
N ASN A 501 -3.23 -19.31 15.13
CA ASN A 501 -4.04 -20.06 16.10
C ASN A 501 -5.43 -19.42 16.33
N LEU A 502 -6.12 -19.13 15.24
CA LEU A 502 -7.47 -18.58 15.27
C LEU A 502 -8.43 -19.59 15.91
N VAL A 503 -9.51 -19.06 16.50
CA VAL A 503 -10.57 -19.89 17.09
C VAL A 503 -11.92 -19.57 16.48
N VAL A 504 -12.78 -20.57 16.39
CA VAL A 504 -14.19 -20.44 16.00
C VAL A 504 -15.04 -20.56 17.27
N GLY A 505 -16.05 -19.71 17.41
CA GLY A 505 -17.04 -19.81 18.49
C GLY A 505 -17.95 -18.59 18.58
N GLU A 506 -18.91 -18.64 19.50
CA GLU A 506 -19.84 -17.54 19.73
C GLU A 506 -19.15 -16.43 20.54
N ILE A 507 -19.13 -15.21 20.00
CA ILE A 507 -18.63 -14.04 20.71
C ILE A 507 -19.71 -13.58 21.69
N ASP A 508 -19.35 -13.43 22.96
CA ASP A 508 -20.22 -12.90 24.00
C ASP A 508 -19.51 -11.82 24.81
N THR A 509 -20.28 -10.89 25.35
CA THR A 509 -19.79 -9.86 26.26
C THR A 509 -20.39 -10.09 27.64
N VAL A 510 -19.56 -10.54 28.58
CA VAL A 510 -19.98 -10.89 29.94
C VAL A 510 -19.40 -9.90 30.94
N SER A 511 -20.23 -9.48 31.90
CA SER A 511 -19.77 -8.73 33.07
C SER A 511 -19.65 -9.70 34.23
N MET A 512 -18.46 -9.78 34.84
CA MET A 512 -18.21 -10.70 35.94
C MET A 512 -17.22 -10.16 36.97
N GLN A 513 -17.11 -10.82 38.12
CA GLN A 513 -16.16 -10.38 39.13
C GLN A 513 -14.72 -10.74 38.70
N VAL A 514 -13.75 -9.86 38.93
CA VAL A 514 -12.33 -10.08 38.59
C VAL A 514 -11.80 -11.37 39.22
N ALA A 515 -12.30 -11.72 40.43
CA ALA A 515 -11.94 -12.95 41.12
C ALA A 515 -12.45 -14.23 40.43
N GLU A 516 -13.46 -14.12 39.55
CA GLU A 516 -14.01 -15.25 38.77
C GLU A 516 -13.24 -15.50 37.48
N VAL A 517 -12.39 -14.56 37.05
CA VAL A 517 -11.50 -14.69 35.88
C VAL A 517 -10.23 -15.43 36.28
N ASP A 518 -10.39 -16.71 36.62
CA ASP A 518 -9.29 -17.58 37.01
C ASP A 518 -8.65 -18.28 35.80
N SER A 519 -7.59 -19.07 36.03
CA SER A 519 -6.97 -19.85 34.97
C SER A 519 -7.97 -20.82 34.32
N THR A 520 -8.89 -21.40 35.08
CA THR A 520 -9.89 -22.35 34.57
C THR A 520 -10.81 -21.69 33.55
N PHE A 521 -11.24 -20.46 33.83
CA PHE A 521 -12.04 -19.63 32.94
C PHE A 521 -11.29 -19.32 31.65
N LEU A 522 -10.02 -18.88 31.76
CA LEU A 522 -9.17 -18.56 30.60
C LEU A 522 -8.82 -19.79 29.74
N HIS A 523 -8.89 -21.01 30.29
CA HIS A 523 -8.75 -22.23 29.49
C HIS A 523 -10.04 -22.60 28.75
N LYS A 524 -11.21 -22.21 29.26
CA LYS A 524 -12.52 -22.49 28.65
C LYS A 524 -12.96 -21.41 27.65
N HIS A 525 -12.39 -20.22 27.75
CA HIS A 525 -12.79 -19.04 26.97
C HIS A 525 -11.56 -18.33 26.43
N LYS A 526 -11.61 -17.91 25.17
CA LYS A 526 -10.61 -16.99 24.62
C LYS A 526 -11.09 -15.57 24.88
N VAL A 527 -10.38 -14.82 25.73
CA VAL A 527 -10.68 -13.41 25.99
C VAL A 527 -10.09 -12.56 24.86
N LEU A 528 -10.93 -11.78 24.20
CA LEU A 528 -10.56 -10.89 23.09
C LEU A 528 -10.25 -9.49 23.59
N ASN A 529 -11.10 -8.99 24.49
CA ASN A 529 -10.97 -7.67 25.07
C ASN A 529 -11.45 -7.68 26.52
N TYR A 530 -10.93 -6.76 27.33
CA TYR A 530 -11.39 -6.55 28.69
C TYR A 530 -11.49 -5.05 28.99
N ASN A 531 -12.57 -4.66 29.66
CA ASN A 531 -12.75 -3.31 30.17
C ASN A 531 -13.02 -3.38 31.67
N LYS A 532 -12.11 -2.83 32.47
CA LYS A 532 -12.21 -2.85 33.93
C LYS A 532 -13.15 -1.72 34.37
N ILE A 533 -14.28 -2.08 34.99
CA ILE A 533 -15.22 -1.09 35.55
C ILE A 533 -14.69 -0.57 36.89
N ASN A 534 -14.25 -1.48 37.76
CA ASN A 534 -13.71 -1.18 39.08
C ASN A 534 -12.77 -2.32 39.54
N ASP A 535 -12.22 -2.25 40.76
CA ASP A 535 -11.30 -3.28 41.27
C ASP A 535 -11.90 -4.68 41.44
N ARG A 536 -13.23 -4.80 41.37
CA ARG A 536 -13.96 -6.03 41.57
C ARG A 536 -14.65 -6.53 40.32
N GLU A 537 -14.94 -5.67 39.34
CA GLU A 537 -15.74 -6.00 38.16
C GLU A 537 -15.02 -5.68 36.85
N VAL A 538 -15.16 -6.61 35.90
CA VAL A 538 -14.62 -6.50 34.55
C VAL A 538 -15.67 -6.94 33.54
N ILE A 539 -15.75 -6.20 32.43
CA ILE A 539 -16.49 -6.62 31.23
C ILE A 539 -15.47 -7.32 30.33
N LEU A 540 -15.74 -8.57 29.98
CA LEU A 540 -14.93 -9.35 29.05
C LEU A 540 -15.72 -9.57 27.76
N THR A 541 -15.09 -9.28 26.63
CA THR A 541 -15.52 -9.80 25.33
C THR A 541 -14.74 -11.09 25.07
N LEU A 542 -15.44 -12.21 24.93
CA LEU A 542 -14.83 -13.53 24.86
C LEU A 542 -15.48 -14.42 23.80
N VAL A 543 -14.76 -15.46 23.39
CA VAL A 543 -15.29 -16.56 22.58
C VAL A 543 -15.69 -17.71 23.50
N LYS A 544 -16.96 -18.11 23.45
CA LYS A 544 -17.46 -19.28 24.19
C LYS A 544 -17.06 -20.57 23.49
N ASN A 545 -16.53 -21.52 24.27
CA ASN A 545 -16.14 -22.85 23.80
C ASN A 545 -15.27 -22.77 22.53
N PRO A 546 -14.12 -22.07 22.57
CA PRO A 546 -13.31 -21.85 21.38
C PRO A 546 -12.85 -23.19 20.80
N ILE A 547 -13.14 -23.39 19.52
CA ILE A 547 -12.67 -24.53 18.73
C ILE A 547 -11.52 -24.05 17.86
N ASP A 548 -10.47 -24.86 17.72
CA ASP A 548 -9.37 -24.55 16.79
C ASP A 548 -9.92 -24.37 15.36
N ALA A 549 -9.64 -23.22 14.73
CA ALA A 549 -10.08 -22.92 13.38
C ALA A 549 -9.29 -23.69 12.30
N ASN A 550 -8.16 -24.30 12.66
CA ASN A 550 -7.26 -24.95 11.70
C ASN A 550 -7.92 -26.02 10.81
N PRO A 551 -8.81 -26.90 11.29
CA PRO A 551 -9.49 -27.87 10.44
C PRO A 551 -10.33 -27.18 9.35
N GLU A 552 -11.12 -26.17 9.72
CA GLU A 552 -11.97 -25.41 8.80
C GLU A 552 -11.13 -24.65 7.75
N LEU A 553 -10.09 -23.95 8.19
CA LEU A 553 -9.16 -23.25 7.30
C LEU A 553 -8.44 -24.22 6.34
N THR A 554 -8.08 -25.42 6.82
CA THR A 554 -7.46 -26.45 5.99
C THR A 554 -8.38 -26.88 4.85
N PHE A 555 -9.69 -26.95 5.08
CA PHE A 555 -10.67 -27.33 4.06
C PHE A 555 -10.93 -26.23 3.01
N LYS A 556 -10.46 -25.00 3.26
CA LYS A 556 -10.55 -23.88 2.31
C LYS A 556 -9.36 -23.81 1.34
N LEU A 557 -8.20 -24.36 1.71
CA LEU A 557 -7.02 -24.37 0.84
C LEU A 557 -7.31 -25.00 -0.54
N TYR A 558 -6.63 -24.55 -1.58
CA TYR A 558 -6.51 -25.35 -2.79
C TYR A 558 -5.62 -26.56 -2.49
N PRO A 559 -5.97 -27.79 -2.89
CA PRO A 559 -5.24 -29.00 -2.51
C PRO A 559 -3.91 -29.18 -3.27
N ILE A 560 -3.63 -28.32 -4.25
CA ILE A 560 -2.47 -28.38 -5.13
C ILE A 560 -1.54 -27.19 -4.94
N THR A 561 -0.26 -27.42 -5.19
CA THR A 561 0.77 -26.39 -5.32
C THR A 561 1.20 -26.39 -6.79
N TYR A 562 0.93 -25.29 -7.51
CA TYR A 562 1.30 -25.24 -8.92
C TYR A 562 2.78 -24.94 -9.09
N ASN A 563 3.48 -25.83 -9.78
CA ASN A 563 4.87 -25.66 -10.19
C ASN A 563 5.03 -26.16 -11.63
N HIS A 564 5.13 -25.22 -12.58
CA HIS A 564 5.19 -25.55 -14.01
C HIS A 564 6.38 -26.45 -14.35
N LEU A 565 7.55 -26.28 -13.70
CA LEU A 565 8.74 -27.09 -13.94
C LEU A 565 8.52 -28.55 -13.51
N LEU A 566 7.90 -28.76 -12.34
CA LEU A 566 7.57 -30.11 -11.87
C LEU A 566 6.45 -30.75 -12.69
N ILE A 567 5.49 -29.97 -13.17
CA ILE A 567 4.42 -30.46 -14.05
C ILE A 567 4.98 -30.88 -15.40
N ASP A 568 5.81 -30.05 -16.03
CA ASP A 568 6.47 -30.39 -17.30
C ASP A 568 7.37 -31.62 -17.12
N ASP A 569 8.17 -31.68 -16.06
CA ASP A 569 8.96 -32.88 -15.71
C ASP A 569 8.06 -34.10 -15.50
N PHE A 570 6.94 -33.99 -14.79
CA PHE A 570 5.99 -35.10 -14.61
C PHE A 570 5.44 -35.62 -15.94
N ILE A 571 5.10 -34.73 -16.86
CA ILE A 571 4.58 -35.09 -18.19
C ILE A 571 5.67 -35.79 -19.03
N GLU A 572 6.90 -35.28 -18.97
CA GLU A 572 7.99 -35.72 -19.85
C GLU A 572 8.83 -36.88 -19.29
N SER A 573 8.85 -37.05 -17.97
CA SER A 573 9.78 -37.93 -17.27
C SER A 573 9.62 -39.40 -17.62
N THR A 574 10.75 -40.08 -17.82
CA THR A 574 10.82 -41.54 -18.00
C THR A 574 10.92 -42.29 -16.68
N GLU A 575 11.04 -41.59 -15.54
CA GLU A 575 11.16 -42.18 -14.20
C GLU A 575 9.81 -42.62 -13.64
N ILE A 576 8.72 -42.19 -14.27
CA ILE A 576 7.35 -42.54 -13.90
C ILE A 576 6.91 -43.76 -14.71
N ILE A 577 6.54 -44.84 -14.01
CA ILE A 577 6.01 -46.06 -14.61
C ILE A 577 4.49 -45.96 -14.71
N ASP A 578 3.97 -46.00 -15.93
CA ASP A 578 2.54 -46.01 -16.22
C ASP A 578 2.07 -47.43 -16.54
N PHE A 579 1.27 -48.04 -15.66
CA PHE A 579 0.83 -49.42 -15.81
C PHE A 579 -0.27 -49.60 -16.85
N ALA A 580 -0.93 -48.51 -17.26
CA ALA A 580 -1.85 -48.49 -18.39
C ALA A 580 -1.11 -48.62 -19.73
N ASN A 581 0.19 -48.30 -19.78
CA ASN A 581 1.03 -48.47 -20.95
C ASN A 581 1.81 -49.80 -20.88
N PRO A 582 1.50 -50.81 -21.73
CA PRO A 582 2.18 -52.10 -21.71
C PRO A 582 3.71 -52.02 -21.87
N LYS A 583 4.21 -50.99 -22.57
CA LYS A 583 5.64 -50.79 -22.83
C LYS A 583 6.41 -50.35 -21.58
N ALA A 584 5.74 -49.75 -20.60
CA ALA A 584 6.38 -49.20 -19.41
C ALA A 584 6.63 -50.23 -18.30
N ARG A 585 6.03 -51.43 -18.38
CA ARG A 585 6.12 -52.46 -17.32
C ARG A 585 7.52 -53.01 -17.06
N ASN A 586 8.46 -52.82 -17.99
CA ASN A 586 9.82 -53.35 -17.90
C ASN A 586 10.88 -52.30 -17.53
N VAL A 587 10.48 -51.09 -17.12
CA VAL A 587 11.43 -50.04 -16.73
C VAL A 587 11.96 -50.34 -15.32
N ALA A 588 13.28 -50.52 -15.20
CA ALA A 588 13.92 -50.68 -13.91
C ALA A 588 13.86 -49.36 -13.12
N LEU A 589 13.39 -49.44 -11.87
CA LEU A 589 13.41 -48.31 -10.95
C LEU A 589 14.83 -48.06 -10.48
N LYS A 590 15.21 -46.79 -10.33
CA LYS A 590 16.49 -46.40 -9.73
C LYS A 590 16.42 -46.60 -8.22
N ASP A 591 17.34 -47.39 -7.66
CA ASP A 591 17.40 -47.68 -6.22
C ASP A 591 17.62 -46.44 -5.33
N SER A 592 18.11 -45.33 -5.91
CA SER A 592 18.41 -44.11 -5.17
C SER A 592 17.18 -43.23 -4.87
N LEU A 593 15.97 -43.60 -5.29
CA LEU A 593 14.76 -42.78 -5.16
C LEU A 593 13.70 -43.50 -4.33
N THR A 594 12.96 -42.71 -3.54
CA THR A 594 11.70 -43.17 -2.92
C THR A 594 10.56 -43.00 -3.92
N TYR A 595 9.71 -44.02 -4.04
CA TYR A 595 8.60 -44.04 -4.99
C TYR A 595 7.25 -44.18 -4.28
N TRP A 596 6.23 -43.69 -4.96
CA TRP A 596 4.85 -43.67 -4.54
C TRP A 596 3.96 -44.30 -5.61
N ASP A 597 2.99 -45.07 -5.14
CA ASP A 597 2.04 -45.82 -5.93
C ASP A 597 0.72 -45.05 -5.97
N LEU A 598 0.30 -44.63 -7.16
CA LEU A 598 -1.00 -44.03 -7.42
C LEU A 598 -1.97 -45.13 -7.86
N TYR A 599 -2.97 -45.40 -7.02
CA TYR A 599 -4.06 -46.31 -7.30
C TYR A 599 -5.24 -45.56 -7.91
N LEU A 600 -5.85 -46.13 -8.94
CA LEU A 600 -7.18 -45.80 -9.42
C LEU A 600 -8.12 -46.92 -8.98
N ASP A 601 -9.04 -46.59 -8.07
CA ASP A 601 -9.86 -47.52 -7.31
C ASP A 601 -8.99 -48.59 -6.60
N GLU A 602 -8.90 -49.79 -7.19
CA GLU A 602 -8.13 -50.92 -6.66
C GLU A 602 -6.95 -51.31 -7.57
N SER A 603 -6.81 -50.60 -8.69
CA SER A 603 -5.79 -50.89 -9.69
C SER A 603 -4.61 -49.94 -9.54
N LEU A 604 -3.39 -50.50 -9.45
CA LEU A 604 -2.18 -49.70 -9.53
C LEU A 604 -2.11 -49.05 -10.91
N ASN A 605 -2.17 -47.72 -10.94
CA ASN A 605 -2.18 -46.96 -12.18
C ASN A 605 -0.78 -46.46 -12.53
N LEU A 606 -0.07 -45.88 -11.56
CA LEU A 606 1.19 -45.19 -11.82
C LEU A 606 2.14 -45.25 -10.62
N VAL A 607 3.44 -45.39 -10.86
CA VAL A 607 4.49 -45.29 -9.84
C VAL A 607 5.35 -44.05 -10.13
N PHE A 608 5.54 -43.17 -9.15
CA PHE A 608 6.25 -41.91 -9.33
C PHE A 608 7.25 -41.58 -8.19
N PRO A 609 8.37 -40.91 -8.47
CA PRO A 609 9.32 -40.40 -7.48
C PRO A 609 8.74 -39.39 -6.48
N ASP A 610 9.30 -39.36 -5.26
CA ASP A 610 8.94 -38.46 -4.15
C ASP A 610 8.87 -36.96 -4.50
N LYS A 611 9.72 -36.48 -5.43
CA LYS A 611 9.75 -35.06 -5.84
C LYS A 611 8.39 -34.53 -6.34
N TYR A 612 7.52 -35.39 -6.86
CA TYR A 612 6.21 -34.95 -7.36
C TYR A 612 5.16 -34.77 -6.26
N LEU A 613 5.47 -35.15 -5.01
CA LEU A 613 4.63 -34.79 -3.86
C LEU A 613 4.60 -33.28 -3.61
N ASP A 614 5.58 -32.53 -4.11
CA ASP A 614 5.60 -31.06 -4.05
C ASP A 614 4.48 -30.40 -4.88
N LEU A 615 3.75 -31.18 -5.69
CA LEU A 615 2.52 -30.72 -6.35
C LEU A 615 1.30 -30.71 -5.40
N LEU A 616 1.42 -31.28 -4.21
CA LEU A 616 0.39 -31.25 -3.17
C LEU A 616 0.67 -30.10 -2.19
N ILE A 617 -0.35 -29.69 -1.44
CA ILE A 617 -0.13 -28.76 -0.32
C ILE A 617 0.79 -29.36 0.75
N PRO A 618 1.57 -28.54 1.49
CA PRO A 618 2.53 -29.02 2.48
C PRO A 618 1.93 -29.99 3.51
N LYS A 619 0.74 -29.68 4.04
CA LYS A 619 0.03 -30.54 5.02
C LYS A 619 -0.33 -31.92 4.46
N ALA A 620 -0.65 -32.01 3.17
CA ALA A 620 -0.92 -33.28 2.49
C ALA A 620 0.36 -34.08 2.28
N LYS A 621 1.44 -33.42 1.87
CA LYS A 621 2.78 -34.03 1.77
C LYS A 621 3.24 -34.57 3.13
N GLU A 622 3.12 -33.77 4.20
CA GLU A 622 3.47 -34.18 5.56
C GLU A 622 2.65 -35.39 6.02
N SER A 623 1.33 -35.35 5.85
CA SER A 623 0.45 -36.47 6.20
C SER A 623 0.82 -37.74 5.42
N LEU A 624 1.18 -37.60 4.15
CA LEU A 624 1.54 -38.73 3.30
C LEU A 624 2.92 -39.30 3.66
N LEU A 625 3.89 -38.45 4.01
CA LEU A 625 5.20 -38.88 4.54
C LEU A 625 5.07 -39.57 5.89
N SER A 626 4.22 -39.06 6.79
CA SER A 626 4.06 -39.61 8.14
C SER A 626 3.21 -40.88 8.15
N LYS A 627 2.07 -40.88 7.45
CA LYS A 627 1.12 -41.99 7.44
C LYS A 627 1.49 -43.04 6.40
N GLY A 628 2.25 -42.70 5.36
CA GLY A 628 2.61 -43.58 4.24
C GLY A 628 1.47 -43.81 3.23
N TYR A 629 0.35 -43.12 3.37
CA TYR A 629 -0.79 -43.16 2.44
C TYR A 629 -1.59 -41.86 2.50
N LEU A 630 -2.33 -41.56 1.43
CA LEU A 630 -3.27 -40.44 1.35
C LEU A 630 -4.41 -40.78 0.39
N LYS A 631 -5.65 -40.59 0.82
CA LYS A 631 -6.79 -40.59 -0.08
C LYS A 631 -6.88 -39.24 -0.78
N VAL A 632 -6.78 -39.24 -2.10
CA VAL A 632 -6.72 -38.02 -2.91
C VAL A 632 -8.11 -37.58 -3.34
N GLY A 633 -8.99 -38.52 -3.68
CA GLY A 633 -10.37 -38.23 -4.05
C GLY A 633 -11.26 -39.45 -3.97
N ALA A 634 -12.35 -39.44 -4.74
CA ALA A 634 -13.24 -40.60 -4.84
C ALA A 634 -12.51 -41.80 -5.45
N ASN A 635 -11.68 -41.55 -6.46
CA ASN A 635 -11.11 -42.60 -7.31
C ASN A 635 -9.61 -42.80 -7.09
N TYR A 636 -8.87 -41.79 -6.63
CA TYR A 636 -7.41 -41.89 -6.49
C TYR A 636 -6.96 -42.02 -5.04
N SER A 637 -5.94 -42.85 -4.84
CA SER A 637 -5.21 -43.01 -3.59
C SER A 637 -3.71 -43.09 -3.84
N ILE A 638 -2.92 -42.49 -2.97
CA ILE A 638 -1.46 -42.56 -3.02
C ILE A 638 -0.97 -43.42 -1.85
N LEU A 639 -0.08 -44.37 -2.11
CA LEU A 639 0.50 -45.28 -1.14
C LEU A 639 2.02 -45.32 -1.31
N LYS A 640 2.77 -45.43 -0.21
CA LYS A 640 4.21 -45.68 -0.30
C LYS A 640 4.45 -47.07 -0.89
N LYS A 641 5.31 -47.19 -1.91
CA LYS A 641 5.53 -48.42 -2.69
C LYS A 641 5.77 -49.70 -1.86
N ASP A 642 6.42 -49.59 -0.71
CA ASP A 642 6.75 -50.74 0.14
C ASP A 642 5.63 -51.16 1.11
N ARG A 643 4.43 -50.59 0.97
CA ARG A 643 3.27 -50.94 1.80
C ARG A 643 2.26 -51.74 1.00
N GLU A 644 1.68 -52.75 1.65
CA GLU A 644 0.55 -53.49 1.07
C GLU A 644 -0.70 -52.61 1.01
N PHE A 645 -1.45 -52.74 -0.09
CA PHE A 645 -2.70 -52.04 -0.27
C PHE A 645 -3.78 -52.63 0.64
N ASP A 646 -4.17 -51.90 1.70
CA ASP A 646 -5.27 -52.25 2.58
C ASP A 646 -6.45 -51.28 2.42
N LYS A 647 -7.57 -51.79 1.89
CA LYS A 647 -8.82 -51.03 1.67
C LYS A 647 -9.38 -50.40 2.94
N THR A 648 -9.05 -50.93 4.12
CA THR A 648 -9.55 -50.38 5.38
C THR A 648 -8.89 -49.04 5.73
N LEU A 649 -7.66 -48.79 5.24
CA LEU A 649 -6.91 -47.54 5.47
C LEU A 649 -7.60 -46.33 4.85
N PHE A 650 -8.29 -46.51 3.72
CA PHE A 650 -8.91 -45.42 2.94
C PHE A 650 -10.34 -45.06 3.36
N LYS A 651 -10.94 -45.79 4.31
CA LYS A 651 -12.31 -45.52 4.80
C LYS A 651 -12.38 -44.58 6.00
N LYS A 652 -11.27 -44.35 6.71
CA LYS A 652 -11.29 -43.70 8.03
C LYS A 652 -10.73 -42.28 8.08
N ASP A 653 -10.05 -41.80 7.04
CA ASP A 653 -9.32 -40.53 7.11
C ASP A 653 -9.38 -39.80 5.76
N SER A 654 -10.17 -38.71 5.68
CA SER A 654 -10.11 -37.77 4.57
C SER A 654 -9.48 -36.48 5.06
N LEU A 655 -8.25 -36.19 4.61
CA LEU A 655 -7.60 -34.91 4.88
C LEU A 655 -8.28 -33.75 4.14
N PHE A 656 -8.94 -34.07 3.02
CA PHE A 656 -9.54 -33.11 2.12
C PHE A 656 -11.05 -33.04 2.28
N SER A 657 -11.61 -31.85 2.06
CA SER A 657 -13.04 -31.66 1.85
C SER A 657 -13.49 -32.31 0.54
N GLU A 658 -14.80 -32.48 0.34
CA GLU A 658 -15.35 -33.03 -0.90
C GLU A 658 -14.92 -32.22 -2.14
N ILE A 659 -14.91 -30.88 -2.02
CA ILE A 659 -14.48 -29.96 -3.07
C ILE A 659 -13.00 -30.17 -3.39
N GLN A 660 -12.13 -30.17 -2.37
CA GLN A 660 -10.69 -30.42 -2.54
C GLN A 660 -10.41 -31.79 -3.16
N SER A 661 -11.11 -32.82 -2.70
CA SER A 661 -11.01 -34.18 -3.26
C SER A 661 -11.38 -34.23 -4.75
N LYS A 662 -12.44 -33.51 -5.14
CA LYS A 662 -12.86 -33.41 -6.54
C LYS A 662 -11.84 -32.65 -7.38
N GLU A 663 -11.31 -31.54 -6.89
CA GLU A 663 -10.29 -30.76 -7.57
C GLU A 663 -8.99 -31.55 -7.77
N LEU A 664 -8.54 -32.26 -6.74
CA LEU A 664 -7.32 -33.04 -6.82
C LEU A 664 -7.49 -34.25 -7.76
N ASP A 665 -8.67 -34.90 -7.75
CA ASP A 665 -9.03 -35.94 -8.72
C ASP A 665 -9.01 -35.40 -10.17
N MET A 666 -9.59 -34.22 -10.42
CA MET A 666 -9.57 -33.58 -11.73
C MET A 666 -8.15 -33.20 -12.16
N PHE A 667 -7.34 -32.66 -11.25
CA PHE A 667 -5.95 -32.30 -11.52
C PHE A 667 -5.09 -33.52 -11.87
N ILE A 668 -5.24 -34.63 -11.13
CA ILE A 668 -4.54 -35.88 -11.44
C ILE A 668 -4.99 -36.44 -12.79
N LYS A 669 -6.30 -36.48 -13.07
CA LYS A 669 -6.82 -36.90 -14.39
C LYS A 669 -6.21 -36.08 -15.51
N LEU A 670 -6.10 -34.77 -15.32
CA LEU A 670 -5.50 -33.85 -16.27
C LEU A 670 -4.03 -34.16 -16.51
N LEU A 671 -3.24 -34.31 -15.44
CA LEU A 671 -1.81 -34.68 -15.53
C LEU A 671 -1.60 -36.01 -16.26
N LEU A 672 -2.39 -37.03 -15.93
CA LEU A 672 -2.32 -38.34 -16.56
C LEU A 672 -2.66 -38.29 -18.05
N ARG A 673 -3.69 -37.51 -18.43
CA ARG A 673 -4.06 -37.33 -19.84
C ARG A 673 -2.94 -36.66 -20.62
N GLU A 674 -2.42 -35.53 -20.14
CA GLU A 674 -1.35 -34.78 -20.80
C GLU A 674 -0.07 -35.61 -20.93
N ARG A 675 0.24 -36.41 -19.91
CA ARG A 675 1.32 -37.39 -19.96
C ARG A 675 1.06 -38.43 -21.03
N SER A 676 -0.12 -39.05 -21.06
CA SER A 676 -0.48 -40.06 -22.07
C SER A 676 -0.35 -39.50 -23.49
N GLU A 677 -0.91 -38.30 -23.73
CA GLU A 677 -0.79 -37.58 -24.99
C GLU A 677 0.66 -37.32 -25.35
N TYR A 678 1.49 -36.85 -24.41
CA TYR A 678 2.92 -36.65 -24.64
C TYR A 678 3.64 -37.97 -24.96
N GLN A 679 3.37 -39.05 -24.23
CA GLN A 679 4.01 -40.34 -24.47
C GLN A 679 3.66 -40.91 -25.85
N ASN A 680 2.46 -40.63 -26.35
CA ASN A 680 2.00 -41.03 -27.68
C ASN A 680 2.58 -40.17 -28.82
N LYS A 681 3.21 -39.02 -28.53
CA LYS A 681 3.88 -38.19 -29.55
C LYS A 681 5.08 -38.91 -30.16
N GLY A 682 5.29 -38.71 -31.45
CA GLY A 682 6.45 -39.24 -32.17
C GLY A 682 7.77 -38.65 -31.66
N ALA A 683 8.87 -39.37 -31.86
CA ALA A 683 10.21 -38.92 -31.41
C ALA A 683 10.58 -37.53 -31.96
N LEU A 684 10.14 -37.20 -33.18
CA LEU A 684 10.42 -35.92 -33.83
C LEU A 684 9.65 -34.75 -33.18
N GLU A 685 8.41 -34.98 -32.74
CA GLU A 685 7.62 -33.99 -32.01
C GLU A 685 8.18 -33.74 -30.61
N LYS A 686 8.57 -34.83 -29.92
CA LYS A 686 9.25 -34.75 -28.61
C LYS A 686 10.56 -33.96 -28.73
N ALA A 687 11.38 -34.26 -29.74
CA ALA A 687 12.62 -33.52 -30.00
C ALA A 687 12.35 -32.04 -30.31
N ASN A 688 11.33 -31.72 -31.12
CA ASN A 688 10.98 -30.34 -31.44
C ASN A 688 10.50 -29.57 -30.19
N ARG A 689 9.69 -30.19 -29.32
CA ARG A 689 9.27 -29.59 -28.04
C ARG A 689 10.47 -29.35 -27.13
N TRP A 690 11.35 -30.34 -26.97
CA TRP A 690 12.57 -30.22 -26.18
C TRP A 690 13.47 -29.08 -26.68
N VAL A 691 13.67 -28.97 -28.01
CA VAL A 691 14.43 -27.87 -28.61
C VAL A 691 13.75 -26.52 -28.33
N LYS A 692 12.42 -26.42 -28.49
CA LYS A 692 11.67 -25.19 -28.19
C LYS A 692 11.78 -24.80 -26.72
N ALA A 693 11.68 -25.76 -25.80
CA ALA A 693 11.85 -25.54 -24.36
C ALA A 693 13.27 -25.04 -24.04
N LYS A 694 14.31 -25.71 -24.57
CA LYS A 694 15.71 -25.27 -24.42
C LYS A 694 15.99 -23.90 -25.03
N LEU A 695 15.33 -23.56 -26.14
CA LEU A 695 15.43 -22.21 -26.73
C LEU A 695 14.72 -21.15 -25.90
N LYS A 696 13.57 -21.46 -25.27
CA LYS A 696 12.92 -20.56 -24.32
C LYS A 696 13.78 -20.34 -23.07
N GLU A 697 14.34 -21.40 -22.50
CA GLU A 697 15.29 -21.31 -21.37
C GLU A 697 16.51 -20.46 -21.72
N ARG A 698 17.07 -20.59 -22.93
CA ARG A 698 18.21 -19.76 -23.39
C ARG A 698 17.85 -18.31 -23.68
N ARG A 699 16.57 -18.00 -23.96
CA ARG A 699 16.09 -16.63 -24.18
C ARG A 699 15.79 -15.89 -22.89
N ALA A 700 15.55 -16.60 -21.78
CA ALA A 700 15.65 -15.98 -20.46
C ALA A 700 17.12 -15.59 -20.28
N THR A 701 17.42 -14.30 -20.41
CA THR A 701 18.77 -13.76 -20.22
C THR A 701 19.32 -14.34 -18.92
N PRO A 702 20.46 -15.06 -18.95
CA PRO A 702 21.01 -15.62 -17.74
C PRO A 702 21.13 -14.54 -16.68
N THR A 703 20.70 -14.81 -15.46
CA THR A 703 20.74 -13.83 -14.35
C THR A 703 22.13 -13.23 -14.15
N TRP A 704 23.19 -13.96 -14.49
CA TRP A 704 24.57 -13.44 -14.48
C TRP A 704 24.87 -12.43 -15.60
N LEU A 705 24.20 -12.52 -16.75
CA LEU A 705 24.32 -11.58 -17.87
C LEU A 705 23.53 -10.30 -17.58
N THR A 706 22.37 -10.45 -16.92
CA THR A 706 21.57 -9.33 -16.40
C THR A 706 22.32 -8.64 -15.26
N SER A 707 22.90 -9.40 -14.32
CA SER A 707 23.73 -8.84 -13.25
C SER A 707 25.07 -8.29 -13.76
N MET A 708 25.63 -8.82 -14.84
CA MET A 708 26.76 -8.19 -15.55
C MET A 708 26.35 -6.86 -16.16
N ARG A 709 25.20 -6.77 -16.82
CA ARG A 709 24.69 -5.49 -17.34
C ARG A 709 24.42 -4.48 -16.23
N GLU A 710 23.91 -4.93 -15.09
CA GLU A 710 23.66 -4.08 -13.92
C GLU A 710 24.95 -3.67 -13.20
N SER A 711 25.98 -4.54 -13.17
CA SER A 711 27.27 -4.25 -12.53
C SER A 711 28.25 -3.49 -13.43
N VAL A 712 28.14 -3.62 -14.76
CA VAL A 712 28.92 -2.84 -15.74
C VAL A 712 28.24 -1.50 -16.05
N GLY A 713 26.96 -1.34 -15.69
CA GLY A 713 26.19 -0.09 -15.84
C GLY A 713 26.27 0.87 -14.65
N ARG A 714 27.03 0.54 -13.59
CA ARG A 714 27.34 1.49 -12.50
C ARG A 714 28.76 2.03 -12.70
N PRO A 715 28.94 3.34 -12.98
CA PRO A 715 30.24 3.99 -12.81
C PRO A 715 30.68 4.00 -11.34
#